data_AF-A0A0D8BI16-F1
#
_entry.id   AF-A0A0D8BI16-F1
#
_cell.length_a   1.000
_cell.length_b   1.000
_cell.length_c   1.000
_cell.angle_alpha   90.00
_cell.angle_beta   90.00
_cell.angle_gamma   90.00
#
_symmetry.space_group_name_H-M   'P 1'
#
loop_
_entity.id
_entity.type
_entity.pdbx_description
1 polymer ?
#
loop_
_entity_poly.entity_id
_entity_poly.type
_entity_poly.pdbx_seq_one_letter_code
_entity_poly.pdbx_strand_id
1 'polypeptide(L)'
;MTDQLRTIITDSSGAVNAGSGVLNVYQYGTYAHDRERWNPRRIAEDDLVWLYDRFVQPPGYRDARNILMDRRTVLLSGQAGSGRRTAAQVLLYDLASPFGTLHELLPETEDGRSRLSTDHIGAGDQLWLDLSTANGVLWDQVQGELSSFRATVLERSAYLVVILPETRELRNEFEGLLVEIGRLSEKRVLEKHLKISEIDLGQDTHLPPEVAENLAGQPSMQRTADIASLIRRARDQGQPKEGPADWCRRACVAIADQSAQVTDLLGKHQSGFQRALLLTVAMLHEAPSHDIQVATELLLQTTEHPPNDLPLLVQDDLAARLQEIGATEDRFGRVCFRELGYDRAIQIHYWNKRPDLRSHLINWIDGAIRSPDLTERSRDGLAERLAEQCLRGRYPNDWSTLIDLVLEWTTNERRGLLPQAADRVLRYGLEHEEAASVFRRKIYEWSQESRLSKCLVGVLVAMCSEVIAKRHPEQAVVRLHHLTRRQRGLPMPREALLRLVADSQSLRRLMFSRLAMTFGQGKGSDRARWEVDTTLFLALSIPTALVRSPDRLAGPLLDEPSVRDHLAACWNGVLTEDQVIGTERIGSWLDEAADAQRYREVILDLLVTACDRQVGILARLYGVACLWADTADTSTYQARSHIRVQLLRKIHTARSRVAH
;
A
#
# COMPACT_ATOMS: atom_id res chain seq x y z
N MET A 1 52.35 -0.17 49.21
CA MET A 1 52.50 -0.48 47.77
C MET A 1 51.28 -1.27 47.37
N THR A 2 50.28 -0.58 46.84
CA THR A 2 48.95 -1.11 46.54
C THR A 2 48.87 -1.42 45.05
N ASP A 3 48.64 -2.69 44.77
CA ASP A 3 48.63 -3.29 43.44
C ASP A 3 47.47 -2.71 42.59
N GLN A 4 47.80 -2.06 41.47
CA GLN A 4 46.81 -1.57 40.51
C GLN A 4 46.43 -2.73 39.57
N LEU A 5 45.26 -3.32 39.78
CA LEU A 5 44.63 -4.23 38.83
C LEU A 5 44.30 -3.48 37.52
N ARG A 6 45.16 -3.65 36.51
CA ARG A 6 44.85 -3.30 35.11
C ARG A 6 43.98 -4.41 34.52
N THR A 7 42.74 -4.07 34.17
CA THR A 7 41.87 -4.93 33.37
C THR A 7 42.11 -4.63 31.89
N ILE A 8 42.52 -5.63 31.11
CA ILE A 8 42.62 -5.56 29.65
C ILE A 8 41.44 -6.34 29.07
N ILE A 9 40.60 -5.68 28.27
CA ILE A 9 39.46 -6.29 27.57
C ILE A 9 39.90 -6.56 26.13
N THR A 10 39.82 -7.81 25.69
CA THR A 10 40.27 -8.28 24.36
C THR A 10 39.14 -8.66 23.42
N ASP A 11 37.87 -8.50 23.82
CA ASP A 11 36.73 -8.72 22.92
C ASP A 11 35.50 -7.90 23.37
N SER A 12 34.81 -7.25 22.43
CA SER A 12 33.68 -6.35 22.72
C SER A 12 32.49 -6.61 21.80
N SER A 13 31.61 -7.53 22.20
CA SER A 13 30.26 -7.69 21.63
C SER A 13 29.21 -7.05 22.55
N GLY A 14 29.35 -5.74 22.80
CA GLY A 14 28.43 -4.94 23.60
C GLY A 14 28.91 -3.49 23.78
N ALA A 15 27.99 -2.54 23.92
CA ALA A 15 28.30 -1.12 24.08
C ALA A 15 28.90 -0.83 25.48
N VAL A 16 30.15 -0.34 25.52
CA VAL A 16 30.84 0.08 26.75
C VAL A 16 30.87 1.60 26.82
N ASN A 17 30.34 2.18 27.91
CA ASN A 17 30.36 3.63 28.17
C ASN A 17 31.52 3.98 29.11
N ALA A 18 32.41 4.87 28.69
CA ALA A 18 33.54 5.37 29.48
C ALA A 18 33.40 6.88 29.85
N GLY A 19 32.18 7.42 29.90
CA GLY A 19 31.89 8.80 30.28
C GLY A 19 30.86 8.91 31.42
N SER A 20 30.87 10.03 32.15
CA SER A 20 30.00 10.29 33.32
C SER A 20 28.55 10.70 32.97
N GLY A 21 28.09 10.44 31.74
CA GLY A 21 26.73 10.73 31.29
C GLY A 21 25.77 9.55 31.52
N VAL A 22 24.51 9.86 31.84
CA VAL A 22 23.44 8.87 32.04
C VAL A 22 23.11 8.17 30.71
N LEU A 23 23.32 6.86 30.65
CA LEU A 23 22.97 6.02 29.52
C LEU A 23 21.52 5.52 29.70
N ASN A 24 20.58 6.05 28.91
CA ASN A 24 19.22 5.49 28.83
C ASN A 24 19.23 4.25 27.94
N VAL A 25 19.55 3.10 28.52
CA VAL A 25 19.43 1.79 27.87
C VAL A 25 18.02 1.27 28.09
N TYR A 26 17.19 1.31 27.05
CA TYR A 26 15.91 0.60 27.04
C TYR A 26 16.16 -0.90 26.81
N GLN A 27 16.42 -1.63 27.88
CA GLN A 27 16.40 -3.09 27.89
C GLN A 27 14.94 -3.56 27.91
N TYR A 28 14.42 -3.95 26.74
CA TYR A 28 13.15 -4.67 26.67
C TYR A 28 13.36 -6.09 27.19
N GLY A 29 12.78 -6.36 28.36
CA GLY A 29 12.71 -7.69 28.96
C GLY A 29 11.86 -8.65 28.12
N THR A 30 12.41 -9.84 27.94
CA THR A 30 11.79 -11.05 27.40
C THR A 30 10.47 -11.40 28.11
N TYR A 31 9.37 -11.39 27.36
CA TYR A 31 8.11 -12.06 27.71
C TYR A 31 7.57 -12.89 26.53
N ALA A 32 6.75 -13.87 26.88
CA ALA A 32 6.34 -15.08 26.16
C ALA A 32 5.93 -14.95 24.68
N HIS A 33 6.11 -16.07 23.96
CA HIS A 33 5.86 -16.30 22.54
C HIS A 33 4.42 -16.04 22.05
N ASP A 34 4.16 -14.86 21.45
CA ASP A 34 2.89 -14.58 20.74
C ASP A 34 2.97 -14.81 19.21
N ARG A 35 2.42 -15.92 18.72
CA ARG A 35 2.38 -16.30 17.30
C ARG A 35 1.50 -15.33 16.47
N GLU A 36 2.02 -14.18 16.08
CA GLU A 36 1.40 -13.34 15.03
C GLU A 36 1.94 -13.72 13.65
N ARG A 37 1.02 -13.93 12.69
CA ARG A 37 1.17 -14.75 11.48
C ARG A 37 1.05 -13.92 10.19
N TRP A 38 1.72 -14.42 9.16
CA TRP A 38 1.99 -13.89 7.81
C TRP A 38 0.75 -13.85 6.88
N ASN A 39 0.79 -13.00 5.86
CA ASN A 39 -0.42 -12.51 5.20
C ASN A 39 -0.19 -12.32 3.66
N PRO A 40 -0.90 -13.08 2.79
CA PRO A 40 -0.82 -12.99 1.32
C PRO A 40 -1.56 -11.78 0.67
N ARG A 41 -0.85 -10.94 -0.10
CA ARG A 41 -1.32 -9.66 -0.70
C ARG A 41 -2.21 -9.80 -1.96
N ARG A 42 -3.51 -9.48 -1.91
CA ARG A 42 -4.35 -9.40 -3.13
C ARG A 42 -3.93 -8.26 -4.08
N ILE A 43 -3.90 -8.50 -5.39
CA ILE A 43 -3.72 -7.46 -6.43
C ILE A 43 -5.10 -7.12 -7.03
N ALA A 44 -5.35 -5.83 -7.30
CA ALA A 44 -6.57 -5.38 -7.98
C ALA A 44 -6.67 -5.97 -9.39
N GLU A 45 -7.84 -6.47 -9.76
CA GLU A 45 -8.07 -7.12 -11.07
C GLU A 45 -7.85 -6.15 -12.23
N ASP A 46 -8.25 -4.88 -12.08
CA ASP A 46 -8.01 -3.84 -13.09
C ASP A 46 -6.52 -3.56 -13.34
N ASP A 47 -5.68 -3.64 -12.30
CA ASP A 47 -4.23 -3.48 -12.43
C ASP A 47 -3.64 -4.67 -13.20
N LEU A 48 -4.16 -5.89 -12.98
CA LEU A 48 -3.72 -7.09 -13.70
C LEU A 48 -4.18 -7.08 -15.15
N VAL A 49 -5.40 -6.64 -15.44
CA VAL A 49 -5.90 -6.46 -16.82
C VAL A 49 -5.06 -5.40 -17.54
N TRP A 50 -4.82 -4.26 -16.89
CA TRP A 50 -3.97 -3.19 -17.43
C TRP A 50 -2.54 -3.65 -17.72
N LEU A 51 -1.98 -4.49 -16.83
CA LEU A 51 -0.65 -5.08 -16.97
C LEU A 51 -0.63 -6.11 -18.09
N TYR A 52 -1.64 -6.98 -18.15
CA TYR A 52 -1.81 -8.03 -19.15
C TYR A 52 -1.87 -7.44 -20.55
N ASP A 53 -2.67 -6.39 -20.73
CA ASP A 53 -2.83 -5.70 -22.01
C ASP A 53 -1.50 -5.13 -22.53
N ARG A 54 -0.59 -4.74 -21.63
CA ARG A 54 0.74 -4.17 -21.93
C ARG A 54 1.85 -5.20 -21.95
N PHE A 55 1.59 -6.44 -21.55
CA PHE A 55 2.62 -7.44 -21.37
C PHE A 55 3.20 -7.90 -22.71
N VAL A 56 4.53 -8.00 -22.75
CA VAL A 56 5.27 -8.65 -23.84
C VAL A 56 5.94 -9.88 -23.23
N GLN A 57 5.71 -11.05 -23.81
CA GLN A 57 6.24 -12.31 -23.27
C GLN A 57 7.77 -12.35 -23.38
N PRO A 58 8.51 -12.49 -22.26
CA PRO A 58 9.95 -12.65 -22.28
C PRO A 58 10.39 -14.05 -22.71
N PRO A 59 11.64 -14.22 -23.17
CA PRO A 59 12.25 -15.54 -23.30
C PRO A 59 12.15 -16.32 -21.96
N GLY A 60 11.89 -17.62 -22.02
CA GLY A 60 11.68 -18.48 -20.85
C GLY A 60 10.25 -18.47 -20.27
N TYR A 61 9.39 -17.53 -20.67
CA TYR A 61 8.01 -17.43 -20.16
C TYR A 61 7.19 -18.71 -20.38
N ARG A 62 7.29 -19.32 -21.57
CA ARG A 62 6.54 -20.54 -21.92
C ARG A 62 6.95 -21.73 -21.06
N ASP A 63 8.25 -21.85 -20.77
CA ASP A 63 8.79 -22.93 -19.95
C ASP A 63 8.37 -22.76 -18.49
N ALA A 64 8.41 -21.53 -17.98
CA ALA A 64 7.89 -21.20 -16.66
C ALA A 64 6.40 -21.55 -16.52
N ARG A 65 5.59 -21.28 -17.55
CA ARG A 65 4.17 -21.66 -17.57
C ARG A 65 3.98 -23.17 -17.51
N ASN A 66 4.74 -23.92 -18.30
CA ASN A 66 4.64 -25.38 -18.31
C ASN A 66 5.02 -26.00 -16.96
N ILE A 67 6.11 -25.53 -16.35
CA ILE A 67 6.55 -25.99 -15.02
C ILE A 67 5.51 -25.63 -13.95
N LEU A 68 4.97 -24.41 -13.98
CA LEU A 68 3.95 -23.99 -13.02
C LEU A 68 2.68 -24.84 -13.12
N MET A 69 2.25 -25.22 -14.33
CA MET A 69 1.11 -26.11 -14.54
C MET A 69 1.36 -27.53 -14.00
N ASP A 70 2.53 -28.09 -14.25
CA ASP A 70 2.87 -29.48 -13.90
C ASP A 70 3.24 -29.64 -12.41
N ARG A 71 4.01 -28.68 -11.86
CA ARG A 71 4.60 -28.77 -10.52
C ARG A 71 3.93 -27.90 -9.47
N ARG A 72 2.96 -27.07 -9.87
CA ARG A 72 2.27 -26.05 -9.04
C ARG A 72 3.20 -25.03 -8.39
N THR A 73 4.48 -25.04 -8.74
CA THR A 73 5.50 -24.14 -8.23
C THR A 73 6.56 -23.91 -9.30
N VAL A 74 6.98 -22.66 -9.50
CA VAL A 74 8.10 -22.31 -10.38
C VAL A 74 8.97 -21.24 -9.71
N LEU A 75 10.28 -21.31 -9.94
CA LEU A 75 11.25 -20.34 -9.46
C LEU A 75 11.79 -19.55 -10.65
N LEU A 76 11.70 -18.22 -10.61
CA LEU A 76 12.12 -17.33 -11.69
C LEU A 76 13.45 -16.67 -11.35
N SER A 77 14.48 -16.93 -12.13
CA SER A 77 15.74 -16.18 -12.13
C SER A 77 15.83 -15.27 -13.36
N GLY A 78 16.88 -14.44 -13.42
CA GLY A 78 17.13 -13.52 -14.53
C GLY A 78 17.69 -12.19 -14.04
N GLN A 79 18.25 -11.41 -14.97
CA GLN A 79 18.90 -10.14 -14.64
C GLN A 79 17.92 -9.09 -14.10
N ALA A 80 18.42 -8.11 -13.35
CA ALA A 80 17.62 -6.93 -12.99
C ALA A 80 17.02 -6.25 -14.25
N GLY A 81 15.73 -5.91 -14.20
CA GLY A 81 15.03 -5.28 -15.34
C GLY A 81 14.52 -6.24 -16.43
N SER A 82 14.71 -7.56 -16.29
CA SER A 82 14.16 -8.58 -17.23
C SER A 82 12.64 -8.71 -17.22
N GLY A 83 11.94 -8.11 -16.25
CA GLY A 83 10.49 -8.21 -16.11
C GLY A 83 10.01 -9.43 -15.32
N ARG A 84 10.87 -10.10 -14.54
CA ARG A 84 10.53 -11.27 -13.67
C ARG A 84 9.27 -11.06 -12.84
N ARG A 85 9.14 -9.88 -12.21
CA ARG A 85 7.98 -9.48 -11.41
C ARG A 85 6.69 -9.50 -12.22
N THR A 86 6.71 -8.83 -13.37
CA THR A 86 5.58 -8.81 -14.31
C THR A 86 5.27 -10.20 -14.86
N ALA A 87 6.30 -10.98 -15.22
CA ALA A 87 6.13 -12.35 -15.70
C ALA A 87 5.46 -13.25 -14.65
N ALA A 88 5.86 -13.14 -13.37
CA ALA A 88 5.24 -13.88 -12.28
C ALA A 88 3.75 -13.56 -12.13
N GLN A 89 3.39 -12.27 -12.16
CA GLN A 89 2.01 -11.82 -12.06
C GLN A 89 1.16 -12.31 -13.23
N VAL A 90 1.66 -12.18 -14.46
CA VAL A 90 0.94 -12.60 -15.66
C VAL A 90 0.86 -14.13 -15.77
N LEU A 91 1.88 -14.89 -15.35
CA LEU A 91 1.82 -16.35 -15.28
C LEU A 91 0.68 -16.85 -14.39
N LEU A 92 0.52 -16.24 -13.22
CA LEU A 92 -0.53 -16.61 -12.29
C LEU A 92 -1.91 -16.17 -12.78
N TYR A 93 -2.01 -14.99 -13.38
CA TYR A 93 -3.25 -14.51 -14.00
C TYR A 93 -3.68 -15.40 -15.17
N ASP A 94 -2.76 -15.83 -16.04
CA ASP A 94 -3.03 -16.75 -17.15
C ASP A 94 -3.48 -18.15 -16.68
N LEU A 95 -3.07 -18.55 -15.48
CA LEU A 95 -3.42 -19.82 -14.85
C LEU A 95 -4.52 -19.65 -13.80
N ALA A 96 -5.23 -18.51 -13.82
CA ALA A 96 -6.18 -18.17 -12.80
C ALA A 96 -7.23 -19.28 -12.66
N SER A 97 -7.24 -19.89 -11.47
CA SER A 97 -8.24 -20.88 -11.10
C SER A 97 -9.53 -20.14 -10.72
N PRO A 98 -10.71 -20.61 -11.16
CA PRO A 98 -12.00 -20.04 -10.78
C PRO A 98 -12.36 -20.26 -9.30
N PHE A 99 -11.41 -20.59 -8.43
CA PHE A 99 -11.67 -20.88 -7.00
C PHE A 99 -10.66 -20.22 -6.04
N GLY A 100 -9.63 -19.54 -6.54
CA GLY A 100 -8.57 -18.96 -5.69
C GLY A 100 -8.20 -17.54 -6.05
N THR A 101 -7.64 -16.83 -5.07
CA THR A 101 -7.25 -15.41 -5.22
C THR A 101 -5.76 -15.26 -5.51
N LEU A 102 -5.39 -14.22 -6.27
CA LEU A 102 -3.99 -13.88 -6.53
C LEU A 102 -3.37 -13.13 -5.35
N HIS A 103 -2.25 -13.61 -4.82
CA HIS A 103 -1.56 -13.07 -3.66
C HIS A 103 -0.05 -12.87 -3.86
N GLU A 104 0.51 -11.71 -3.51
CA GLU A 104 1.95 -11.53 -3.30
C GLU A 104 2.34 -11.85 -1.85
N LEU A 105 3.35 -12.68 -1.67
CA LEU A 105 3.92 -13.10 -0.40
C LEU A 105 5.08 -12.16 -0.07
N LEU A 106 5.10 -11.64 1.16
CA LEU A 106 6.10 -10.69 1.62
C LEU A 106 7.25 -11.37 2.36
N PRO A 107 8.52 -11.09 2.03
CA PRO A 107 9.65 -11.63 2.81
C PRO A 107 9.82 -10.95 4.18
N GLU A 108 9.18 -9.80 4.40
CA GLU A 108 9.32 -8.99 5.61
C GLU A 108 8.13 -9.20 6.55
N THR A 109 8.41 -9.78 7.72
CA THR A 109 7.50 -9.73 8.87
C THR A 109 7.85 -8.51 9.70
N GLU A 110 6.86 -7.71 10.10
CA GLU A 110 7.04 -6.56 11.01
C GLU A 110 7.64 -7.00 12.37
N ASP A 111 7.55 -8.29 12.75
CA ASP A 111 7.95 -8.82 14.08
C ASP A 111 9.03 -9.93 14.08
N GLY A 112 9.77 -10.15 12.99
CA GLY A 112 10.94 -11.06 12.97
C GLY A 112 10.66 -12.56 13.21
N ARG A 113 9.50 -13.10 12.81
CA ARG A 113 9.13 -14.53 12.95
C ARG A 113 9.01 -15.23 11.59
N SER A 114 8.72 -16.54 11.60
CA SER A 114 8.66 -17.44 10.42
C SER A 114 8.07 -16.74 9.20
N ARG A 115 8.83 -16.76 8.09
CA ARG A 115 8.62 -15.86 6.96
C ARG A 115 7.67 -16.42 5.93
N LEU A 116 7.27 -17.70 6.01
CA LEU A 116 6.27 -18.33 5.13
C LEU A 116 5.15 -19.03 5.96
N SER A 117 4.05 -18.34 6.29
CA SER A 117 2.88 -18.98 6.95
C SER A 117 1.96 -19.71 5.97
N THR A 118 1.56 -20.90 6.35
CA THR A 118 0.63 -21.76 5.60
C THR A 118 -0.85 -21.49 5.90
N ASP A 119 -1.15 -20.75 6.99
CA ASP A 119 -2.50 -20.67 7.56
C ASP A 119 -3.51 -19.85 6.73
N HIS A 120 -3.01 -19.10 5.75
CA HIS A 120 -3.80 -18.18 4.91
C HIS A 120 -3.95 -18.66 3.47
N ILE A 121 -3.37 -19.82 3.10
CA ILE A 121 -3.49 -20.39 1.76
C ILE A 121 -4.87 -21.05 1.63
N GLY A 122 -5.74 -20.40 0.88
CA GLY A 122 -7.00 -20.94 0.39
C GLY A 122 -6.80 -22.03 -0.67
N ALA A 123 -7.86 -22.80 -0.91
CA ALA A 123 -7.85 -23.81 -1.96
C ALA A 123 -7.79 -23.13 -3.34
N GLY A 124 -6.82 -23.50 -4.18
CA GLY A 124 -6.68 -22.94 -5.52
C GLY A 124 -6.05 -21.55 -5.61
N ASP A 125 -5.57 -20.99 -4.49
CA ASP A 125 -4.92 -19.68 -4.47
C ASP A 125 -3.73 -19.59 -5.41
N GLN A 126 -3.46 -18.40 -5.92
CA GLN A 126 -2.33 -18.10 -6.80
C GLN A 126 -1.37 -17.21 -6.04
N LEU A 127 -0.19 -17.71 -5.70
CA LEU A 127 0.74 -17.03 -4.81
C LEU A 127 2.02 -16.66 -5.59
N TRP A 128 2.60 -15.50 -5.34
CA TRP A 128 3.98 -15.23 -5.76
C TRP A 128 4.80 -14.57 -4.66
N LEU A 129 6.07 -14.91 -4.56
CA LEU A 129 6.99 -14.41 -3.54
C LEU A 129 8.15 -13.68 -4.22
N ASP A 130 8.28 -12.38 -3.98
CA ASP A 130 9.37 -11.59 -4.57
C ASP A 130 10.57 -11.51 -3.61
N LEU A 131 11.64 -12.24 -3.94
CA LEU A 131 12.93 -12.23 -3.22
C LEU A 131 14.03 -11.56 -4.04
N SER A 132 13.68 -10.80 -5.09
CA SER A 132 14.67 -10.17 -5.96
C SER A 132 15.63 -9.25 -5.22
N THR A 133 15.19 -8.62 -4.12
CA THR A 133 15.98 -7.73 -3.26
C THR A 133 16.45 -8.40 -1.96
N ALA A 134 16.24 -9.71 -1.81
CA ALA A 134 16.53 -10.41 -0.56
C ALA A 134 18.05 -10.45 -0.24
N ASN A 135 18.39 -10.07 1.00
CA ASN A 135 19.73 -10.27 1.54
C ASN A 135 19.99 -11.76 1.85
N GLY A 136 21.23 -12.12 2.17
CA GLY A 136 21.60 -13.54 2.37
C GLY A 136 20.90 -14.20 3.54
N VAL A 137 20.76 -13.48 4.65
CA VAL A 137 20.07 -13.97 5.84
C VAL A 137 18.60 -14.27 5.55
N LEU A 138 17.92 -13.37 4.82
CA LEU A 138 16.53 -13.56 4.41
C LEU A 138 16.39 -14.73 3.43
N TRP A 139 17.31 -14.87 2.47
CA TRP A 139 17.32 -15.96 1.51
C TRP A 139 17.47 -17.33 2.20
N ASP A 140 18.44 -17.48 3.09
CA ASP A 140 18.70 -18.75 3.78
C ASP A 140 17.50 -19.18 4.66
N GLN A 141 16.86 -18.21 5.30
CA GLN A 141 15.65 -18.44 6.11
C GLN A 141 14.47 -18.90 5.24
N VAL A 142 14.18 -18.20 4.15
CA VAL A 142 13.07 -18.55 3.24
C VAL A 142 13.33 -19.89 2.57
N GLN A 143 14.56 -20.15 2.12
CA GLN A 143 14.93 -21.42 1.50
C GLN A 143 14.81 -22.60 2.48
N GLY A 144 15.01 -22.38 3.79
CA GLY A 144 14.76 -23.36 4.84
C GLY A 144 13.27 -23.73 5.02
N GLU A 145 12.37 -22.79 4.77
CA GLU A 145 10.92 -22.96 4.93
C GLU A 145 10.20 -23.33 3.62
N LEU A 146 10.84 -23.15 2.46
CA LEU A 146 10.18 -23.29 1.15
C LEU A 146 9.64 -24.69 0.88
N SER A 147 10.31 -25.74 1.36
CA SER A 147 9.88 -27.13 1.15
C SER A 147 8.58 -27.47 1.91
N SER A 148 8.44 -27.03 3.16
CA SER A 148 7.19 -27.22 3.93
C SER A 148 6.07 -26.34 3.37
N PHE A 149 6.40 -25.12 2.96
CA PHE A 149 5.45 -24.22 2.33
C PHE A 149 4.88 -24.79 1.03
N ARG A 150 5.75 -25.35 0.17
CA ARG A 150 5.34 -26.00 -1.09
C ARG A 150 4.45 -27.21 -0.85
N ALA A 151 4.67 -27.99 0.22
CA ALA A 151 3.79 -29.11 0.55
C ALA A 151 2.34 -28.64 0.78
N THR A 152 2.16 -27.53 1.50
CA THR A 152 0.83 -26.92 1.69
C THR A 152 0.24 -26.39 0.39
N VAL A 153 1.04 -25.73 -0.48
CA VAL A 153 0.57 -25.26 -1.79
C VAL A 153 0.00 -26.42 -2.62
N LEU A 154 0.69 -27.56 -2.63
CA LEU A 154 0.23 -28.77 -3.30
C LEU A 154 -1.05 -29.35 -2.68
N GLU A 155 -1.10 -29.47 -1.35
CA GLU A 155 -2.27 -29.97 -0.62
C GLU A 155 -3.52 -29.11 -0.91
N ARG A 156 -3.34 -27.79 -0.96
CA ARG A 156 -4.41 -26.83 -1.24
C ARG A 156 -4.68 -26.64 -2.73
N SER A 157 -3.99 -27.37 -3.61
CA SER A 157 -4.10 -27.21 -5.07
C SER A 157 -3.87 -25.76 -5.55
N ALA A 158 -3.07 -24.99 -4.79
CA ALA A 158 -2.67 -23.62 -5.08
C ALA A 158 -1.50 -23.59 -6.09
N TYR A 159 -1.16 -22.41 -6.60
CA TYR A 159 0.00 -22.16 -7.45
C TYR A 159 0.99 -21.23 -6.76
N LEU A 160 2.30 -21.42 -6.97
CA LEU A 160 3.34 -20.59 -6.39
C LEU A 160 4.39 -20.15 -7.43
N VAL A 161 4.68 -18.86 -7.53
CA VAL A 161 5.83 -18.32 -8.30
C VAL A 161 6.80 -17.64 -7.35
N VAL A 162 8.06 -18.06 -7.29
CA VAL A 162 9.07 -17.37 -6.46
C VAL A 162 10.07 -16.66 -7.35
N ILE A 163 10.29 -15.37 -7.16
CA ILE A 163 11.29 -14.59 -7.89
C ILE A 163 12.58 -14.60 -7.07
N LEU A 164 13.65 -15.10 -7.66
CA LEU A 164 14.93 -15.28 -6.99
C LEU A 164 15.82 -14.02 -7.05
N PRO A 165 16.75 -13.82 -6.11
CA PRO A 165 17.85 -12.87 -6.29
C PRO A 165 18.77 -13.28 -7.44
N GLU A 166 19.50 -12.32 -8.04
CA GLU A 166 20.25 -12.48 -9.29
C GLU A 166 21.41 -13.51 -9.20
N THR A 167 22.00 -13.68 -8.02
CA THR A 167 23.12 -14.61 -7.80
C THR A 167 23.08 -15.21 -6.40
N ARG A 168 22.40 -16.36 -6.22
CA ARG A 168 22.50 -17.18 -4.99
C ARG A 168 22.41 -18.67 -5.29
N GLU A 169 23.14 -19.46 -4.51
CA GLU A 169 23.11 -20.91 -4.60
C GLU A 169 21.73 -21.45 -4.19
N LEU A 170 21.15 -22.26 -5.08
CA LEU A 170 19.88 -22.94 -4.86
C LEU A 170 20.17 -24.38 -4.42
N ARG A 171 19.41 -24.89 -3.45
CA ARG A 171 19.50 -26.32 -3.06
C ARG A 171 19.07 -27.19 -4.24
N ASN A 172 19.77 -28.30 -4.46
CA ASN A 172 19.54 -29.23 -5.59
C ASN A 172 18.09 -29.68 -5.73
N GLU A 173 17.34 -29.78 -4.62
CA GLU A 173 15.91 -30.14 -4.61
C GLU A 173 15.00 -29.19 -5.40
N PHE A 174 15.46 -27.97 -5.68
CA PHE A 174 14.71 -26.94 -6.39
C PHE A 174 15.19 -26.68 -7.82
N GLU A 175 16.28 -27.32 -8.29
CA GLU A 175 16.82 -27.12 -9.64
C GLU A 175 15.79 -27.42 -10.73
N GLY A 176 14.97 -28.47 -10.55
CA GLY A 176 13.91 -28.83 -11.48
C GLY A 176 12.72 -27.87 -11.53
N LEU A 177 12.70 -26.83 -10.69
CA LEU A 177 11.67 -25.78 -10.66
C LEU A 177 12.18 -24.45 -11.21
N LEU A 178 13.48 -24.34 -11.51
CA LEU A 178 14.14 -23.10 -11.91
C LEU A 178 13.94 -22.80 -13.40
N VAL A 179 13.53 -21.57 -13.70
CA VAL A 179 13.46 -21.03 -15.06
C VAL A 179 14.09 -19.66 -15.10
N GLU A 180 15.00 -19.46 -16.05
CA GLU A 180 15.58 -18.16 -16.34
C GLU A 180 14.66 -17.35 -17.25
N ILE A 181 14.24 -16.18 -16.78
CA ILE A 181 13.50 -15.21 -17.56
C ILE A 181 14.48 -14.27 -18.25
N GLY A 182 14.53 -14.36 -19.58
CA GLY A 182 15.38 -13.51 -20.40
C GLY A 182 14.89 -12.07 -20.47
N ARG A 183 15.80 -11.15 -20.81
CA ARG A 183 15.48 -9.73 -20.97
C ARG A 183 14.57 -9.48 -22.17
N LEU A 184 13.63 -8.55 -22.00
CA LEU A 184 12.71 -8.10 -23.05
C LEU A 184 13.40 -7.14 -24.02
N SER A 185 12.95 -7.15 -25.28
CA SER A 185 13.32 -6.11 -26.24
C SER A 185 12.59 -4.81 -25.88
N GLU A 186 13.35 -3.78 -25.47
CA GLU A 186 12.83 -2.46 -25.10
C GLU A 186 12.04 -1.82 -26.25
N LYS A 187 12.45 -2.09 -27.51
CA LYS A 187 11.70 -1.71 -28.72
C LYS A 187 10.27 -2.26 -28.72
N ARG A 188 10.11 -3.57 -28.46
CA ARG A 188 8.77 -4.21 -28.46
C ARG A 188 7.90 -3.69 -27.33
N VAL A 189 8.50 -3.38 -26.18
CA VAL A 189 7.80 -2.77 -25.04
C VAL A 189 7.33 -1.35 -25.42
N LEU A 190 8.20 -0.51 -25.99
CA LEU A 190 7.84 0.83 -26.42
C LEU A 190 6.69 0.81 -27.46
N GLU A 191 6.80 -0.03 -28.50
CA GLU A 191 5.76 -0.19 -29.52
C GLU A 191 4.41 -0.57 -28.91
N LYS A 192 4.41 -1.49 -27.94
CA LYS A 192 3.20 -1.92 -27.24
C LYS A 192 2.57 -0.78 -26.43
N HIS A 193 3.38 0.01 -25.72
CA HIS A 193 2.94 1.18 -24.96
C HIS A 193 2.36 2.27 -25.87
N LEU A 194 2.97 2.52 -27.03
CA LEU A 194 2.49 3.50 -28.01
C LEU A 194 1.18 3.06 -28.66
N LYS A 195 1.08 1.79 -29.04
CA LYS A 195 -0.15 1.22 -29.63
C LYS A 195 -1.37 1.37 -28.72
N ILE A 196 -1.20 1.15 -27.42
CA ILE A 196 -2.27 1.31 -26.43
C ILE A 196 -2.65 2.79 -26.23
N SER A 197 -1.72 3.70 -26.50
CA SER A 197 -1.97 5.15 -26.49
C SER A 197 -2.51 5.66 -27.82
N GLU A 198 -2.89 4.77 -28.75
CA GLU A 198 -3.36 5.09 -30.10
C GLU A 198 -2.32 5.89 -30.92
N ILE A 199 -1.03 5.64 -30.69
CA ILE A 199 0.08 6.21 -31.46
C ILE A 199 0.62 5.12 -32.37
N ASP A 200 0.27 5.21 -33.66
CA ASP A 200 0.83 4.34 -34.69
C ASP A 200 2.10 4.99 -35.26
N LEU A 201 3.23 4.30 -35.11
CA LEU A 201 4.49 4.72 -35.75
C LEU A 201 4.54 4.33 -37.24
N GLY A 202 3.59 3.51 -37.72
CA GLY A 202 3.59 2.93 -39.06
C GLY A 202 4.43 1.66 -39.13
N GLN A 203 3.94 0.63 -39.84
CA GLN A 203 4.58 -0.71 -39.88
C GLN A 203 5.98 -0.74 -40.51
N ASP A 204 6.35 0.29 -41.29
CA ASP A 204 7.64 0.40 -42.00
C ASP A 204 8.55 1.52 -41.46
N THR A 205 8.13 2.26 -40.43
CA THR A 205 8.96 3.33 -39.86
C THR A 205 9.88 2.73 -38.80
N HIS A 206 11.16 2.59 -39.11
CA HIS A 206 12.18 2.34 -38.09
C HIS A 206 12.04 3.39 -36.97
N LEU A 207 12.19 2.96 -35.71
CA LEU A 207 12.28 3.90 -34.58
C LEU A 207 13.27 5.01 -34.97
N PRO A 208 12.91 6.30 -34.80
CA PRO A 208 13.83 7.39 -35.08
C PRO A 208 15.19 7.12 -34.42
N PRO A 209 16.32 7.40 -35.10
CA PRO A 209 17.66 7.09 -34.60
C PRO A 209 17.89 7.55 -33.17
N GLU A 210 17.35 8.71 -32.80
CA GLU A 210 17.48 9.30 -31.47
C GLU A 210 16.75 8.47 -30.38
N VAL A 211 15.62 7.86 -30.72
CA VAL A 211 14.91 6.93 -29.83
C VAL A 211 15.67 5.61 -29.77
N ALA A 212 16.15 5.11 -30.91
CA ALA A 212 16.92 3.88 -30.98
C ALA A 212 18.22 3.97 -30.18
N GLU A 213 18.94 5.10 -30.21
CA GLU A 213 20.13 5.37 -29.40
C GLU A 213 19.83 5.40 -27.91
N ASN A 214 18.73 6.05 -27.50
CA ASN A 214 18.29 6.05 -26.09
C ASN A 214 17.91 4.65 -25.59
N LEU A 215 17.47 3.76 -26.48
CA LEU A 215 17.16 2.36 -26.16
C LEU A 215 18.39 1.43 -26.26
N ALA A 216 19.41 1.79 -27.06
CA ALA A 216 20.61 0.98 -27.27
C ALA A 216 21.45 0.77 -25.99
N GLY A 217 21.34 1.70 -25.03
CA GLY A 217 22.02 1.63 -23.73
C GLY A 217 21.36 0.72 -22.67
N GLN A 218 20.43 -0.15 -23.05
CA GLN A 218 19.71 -1.06 -22.14
C GLN A 218 18.99 -0.32 -20.98
N PRO A 219 18.13 0.66 -21.26
CA PRO A 219 17.44 1.42 -20.23
C PRO A 219 16.51 0.54 -19.37
N SER A 220 16.20 0.99 -18.16
CA SER A 220 15.18 0.33 -17.33
C SER A 220 13.81 0.36 -18.02
N MET A 221 12.93 -0.59 -17.69
CA MET A 221 11.56 -0.61 -18.21
C MET A 221 10.79 0.67 -17.85
N GLN A 222 11.09 1.25 -16.68
CA GLN A 222 10.53 2.54 -16.27
C GLN A 222 10.97 3.68 -17.18
N ARG A 223 12.25 3.73 -17.57
CA ARG A 223 12.73 4.72 -18.55
C ARG A 223 12.07 4.53 -19.91
N THR A 224 11.78 3.29 -20.33
CA THR A 224 11.02 3.02 -21.56
C THR A 224 9.57 3.54 -21.47
N ALA A 225 8.93 3.38 -20.31
CA ALA A 225 7.59 3.94 -20.06
C ALA A 225 7.61 5.48 -20.02
N ASP A 226 8.65 6.10 -19.46
CA ASP A 226 8.84 7.56 -19.45
C ASP A 226 8.97 8.11 -20.88
N ILE A 227 9.73 7.43 -21.74
CA ILE A 227 9.84 7.76 -23.17
C ILE A 227 8.45 7.75 -23.82
N ALA A 228 7.68 6.67 -23.62
CA ALA A 228 6.33 6.56 -24.17
C ALA A 228 5.40 7.69 -23.68
N SER A 229 5.50 8.06 -22.40
CA SER A 229 4.74 9.15 -21.80
C SER A 229 5.11 10.51 -22.41
N LEU A 230 6.40 10.77 -22.64
CA LEU A 230 6.88 12.00 -23.27
C LEU A 230 6.46 12.10 -24.74
N ILE A 231 6.47 10.98 -25.48
CA ILE A 231 5.96 10.94 -26.86
C ILE A 231 4.46 11.28 -26.89
N ARG A 232 3.68 10.71 -25.96
CA ARG A 232 2.26 11.04 -25.82
C ARG A 232 2.04 12.52 -25.50
N ARG A 233 2.82 13.10 -24.58
CA ARG A 233 2.76 14.54 -24.27
C ARG A 233 3.14 15.40 -25.48
N ALA A 234 4.17 15.00 -26.23
CA ALA A 234 4.59 15.71 -27.43
C ALA A 234 3.48 15.72 -28.50
N ARG A 235 2.74 14.62 -28.65
CA ARG A 235 1.53 14.56 -29.49
C ARG A 235 0.46 15.51 -28.98
N ASP A 236 0.10 15.42 -27.70
CA ASP A 236 -1.01 16.19 -27.13
C ASP A 236 -0.74 17.72 -27.16
N GLN A 237 0.54 18.12 -27.14
CA GLN A 237 1.00 19.51 -27.28
C GLN A 237 1.41 19.89 -28.72
N GLY A 238 1.42 18.93 -29.64
CA GLY A 238 1.91 19.11 -31.00
C GLY A 238 0.96 19.91 -31.86
N GLN A 239 1.50 20.57 -32.88
CA GLN A 239 0.67 21.21 -33.90
C GLN A 239 -0.04 20.15 -34.75
N PRO A 240 -1.20 20.45 -35.37
CA PRO A 240 -1.95 19.49 -36.19
C PRO A 240 -1.18 18.89 -37.39
N LYS A 241 -0.02 19.46 -37.74
CA LYS A 241 0.86 19.02 -38.83
C LYS A 241 2.03 18.15 -38.36
N GLU A 242 2.29 18.07 -37.06
CA GLU A 242 3.36 17.24 -36.50
C GLU A 242 2.95 15.77 -36.58
N GLY A 243 3.89 14.92 -37.03
CA GLY A 243 3.70 13.48 -37.10
C GLY A 243 4.39 12.73 -35.95
N PRO A 244 4.24 11.40 -35.90
CA PRO A 244 4.88 10.56 -34.88
C PRO A 244 6.40 10.72 -34.77
N ALA A 245 7.09 10.98 -35.89
CA ALA A 245 8.53 11.23 -35.91
C ALA A 245 8.91 12.54 -35.17
N ASP A 246 8.11 13.59 -35.31
CA ASP A 246 8.34 14.87 -34.63
C ASP A 246 8.11 14.75 -33.12
N TRP A 247 7.05 14.02 -32.73
CA TRP A 247 6.78 13.73 -31.32
C TRP A 247 7.90 12.93 -30.66
N CYS A 248 8.44 11.93 -31.37
CA CYS A 248 9.60 11.16 -30.93
C CYS A 248 10.84 12.03 -30.75
N ARG A 249 11.15 12.90 -31.73
CA ARG A 249 12.31 13.80 -31.64
C ARG A 249 12.19 14.75 -30.45
N ARG A 250 11.02 15.37 -30.25
CA ARG A 250 10.74 16.26 -29.11
C ARG A 250 10.87 15.52 -27.78
N ALA A 251 10.36 14.30 -27.68
CA ALA A 251 10.51 13.48 -26.49
C ALA A 251 11.98 13.15 -26.20
N CYS A 252 12.78 12.77 -27.21
CA CYS A 252 14.21 12.51 -27.06
C CYS A 252 14.98 13.73 -26.55
N VAL A 253 14.69 14.93 -27.08
CA VAL A 253 15.27 16.18 -26.57
C VAL A 253 14.87 16.43 -25.11
N ALA A 254 13.63 16.09 -24.73
CA ALA A 254 13.15 16.18 -23.35
C ALA A 254 13.84 15.21 -22.37
N ILE A 255 14.38 14.09 -22.87
CA ILE A 255 15.08 13.06 -22.09
C ILE A 255 16.58 13.34 -21.98
N ALA A 256 17.16 13.96 -23.02
CA ALA A 256 18.56 14.33 -23.02
C ALA A 256 18.88 15.23 -21.83
N ASP A 257 20.11 15.17 -21.32
CA ASP A 257 20.52 16.02 -20.20
C ASP A 257 20.51 17.51 -20.61
N GLN A 258 19.41 18.19 -20.29
CA GLN A 258 19.23 19.62 -20.55
C GLN A 258 20.00 20.50 -19.56
N SER A 259 20.82 19.92 -18.65
CA SER A 259 21.56 20.69 -17.64
C SER A 259 22.43 21.79 -18.25
N ALA A 260 23.04 21.55 -19.42
CA ALA A 260 23.84 22.56 -20.12
C ALA A 260 22.99 23.72 -20.65
N GLN A 261 21.82 23.42 -21.23
CA GLN A 261 20.88 24.44 -21.72
C GLN A 261 20.29 25.26 -20.57
N VAL A 262 19.91 24.61 -19.47
CA VAL A 262 19.43 25.30 -18.25
C VAL A 262 20.53 26.16 -17.64
N THR A 263 21.79 25.71 -17.65
CA THR A 263 22.93 26.50 -17.13
C THR A 263 23.19 27.74 -18.00
N ASP A 264 23.15 27.59 -19.33
CA ASP A 264 23.28 28.72 -20.26
C ASP A 264 22.14 29.74 -20.09
N LEU A 265 20.89 29.26 -19.97
CA LEU A 265 19.73 30.12 -19.72
C LEU A 265 19.87 30.88 -18.38
N LEU A 266 20.28 30.20 -17.31
CA LEU A 266 20.52 30.84 -16.01
C LEU A 266 21.69 31.83 -16.05
N GLY A 267 22.65 31.62 -16.94
CA GLY A 267 23.72 32.59 -17.24
C GLY A 267 23.19 33.86 -17.92
N LYS A 268 22.17 33.73 -18.77
CA LYS A 268 21.48 34.85 -19.45
C LYS A 268 20.55 35.63 -18.51
N HIS A 269 19.88 34.96 -17.58
CA HIS A 269 19.00 35.60 -16.58
C HIS A 269 19.77 35.97 -15.32
N GLN A 270 20.28 37.20 -15.26
CA GLN A 270 21.05 37.69 -14.12
C GLN A 270 20.17 38.26 -13.00
N SER A 271 18.93 38.65 -13.30
CA SER A 271 18.01 39.20 -12.30
C SER A 271 17.45 38.11 -11.37
N GLY A 272 17.42 38.39 -10.07
CA GLY A 272 16.81 37.50 -9.07
C GLY A 272 15.30 37.31 -9.31
N PHE A 273 14.62 38.34 -9.83
CA PHE A 273 13.21 38.24 -10.23
C PHE A 273 13.00 37.21 -11.36
N GLN A 274 13.79 37.29 -12.44
CA GLN A 274 13.68 36.36 -13.57
C GLN A 274 13.94 34.92 -13.13
N ARG A 275 14.93 34.71 -12.26
CA ARG A 275 15.23 33.39 -11.68
C ARG A 275 14.11 32.86 -10.78
N ALA A 276 13.49 33.73 -9.98
CA ALA A 276 12.35 33.37 -9.16
C ALA A 276 11.13 33.00 -10.00
N LEU A 277 10.83 33.79 -11.06
CA LEU A 277 9.74 33.51 -11.99
C LEU A 277 9.98 32.19 -12.73
N LEU A 278 11.21 31.96 -13.23
CA LEU A 278 11.60 30.72 -13.90
C LEU A 278 11.35 29.49 -13.02
N LEU A 279 11.83 29.52 -11.77
CA LEU A 279 11.63 28.42 -10.83
C LEU A 279 10.16 28.24 -10.46
N THR A 280 9.43 29.34 -10.28
CA THR A 280 8.00 29.30 -9.96
C THR A 280 7.21 28.66 -11.08
N VAL A 281 7.43 29.06 -12.34
CA VAL A 281 6.80 28.44 -13.51
C VAL A 281 7.17 26.96 -13.62
N ALA A 282 8.41 26.59 -13.31
CA ALA A 282 8.80 25.18 -13.30
C ALA A 282 8.05 24.38 -12.21
N MET A 283 7.86 24.95 -11.02
CA MET A 283 7.17 24.32 -9.90
C MET A 283 5.64 24.41 -9.97
N LEU A 284 5.10 25.29 -10.83
CA LEU A 284 3.68 25.51 -11.05
C LEU A 284 3.33 25.40 -12.54
N HIS A 285 4.04 24.56 -13.29
CA HIS A 285 3.78 24.36 -14.71
C HIS A 285 2.31 23.97 -14.94
N GLU A 286 1.65 24.61 -15.91
CA GLU A 286 0.20 24.53 -16.20
C GLU A 286 -0.72 25.17 -15.14
N ALA A 287 -0.20 26.02 -14.24
CA ALA A 287 -1.01 26.81 -13.31
C ALA A 287 -1.50 28.13 -13.94
N PRO A 288 -2.58 28.72 -13.41
CA PRO A 288 -3.02 30.06 -13.82
C PRO A 288 -1.96 31.13 -13.55
N SER A 289 -1.88 32.14 -14.42
CA SER A 289 -0.90 33.24 -14.31
C SER A 289 -0.95 33.99 -12.97
N HIS A 290 -2.15 34.13 -12.40
CA HIS A 290 -2.34 34.72 -11.07
C HIS A 290 -1.55 33.93 -9.99
N ASP A 291 -1.66 32.60 -10.01
CA ASP A 291 -0.98 31.75 -9.03
C ASP A 291 0.54 31.79 -9.22
N ILE A 292 1.01 31.88 -10.47
CA ILE A 292 2.43 32.10 -10.78
C ILE A 292 2.93 33.41 -10.19
N GLN A 293 2.18 34.50 -10.35
CA GLN A 293 2.57 35.80 -9.81
C GLN A 293 2.66 35.76 -8.28
N VAL A 294 1.60 35.30 -7.60
CA VAL A 294 1.55 35.21 -6.14
C VAL A 294 2.69 34.34 -5.60
N ALA A 295 2.90 33.16 -6.20
CA ALA A 295 3.96 32.26 -5.77
C ALA A 295 5.35 32.83 -6.03
N THR A 296 5.54 33.60 -7.11
CA THR A 296 6.82 34.26 -7.41
C THR A 296 7.13 35.34 -6.38
N GLU A 297 6.13 36.14 -6.00
CA GLU A 297 6.27 37.16 -4.94
C GLU A 297 6.61 36.51 -3.59
N LEU A 298 5.95 35.40 -3.24
CA LEU A 298 6.28 34.62 -2.05
C LEU A 298 7.70 34.06 -2.08
N LEU A 299 8.18 33.61 -3.24
CA LEU A 299 9.55 33.10 -3.38
C LEU A 299 10.57 34.21 -3.13
N LEU A 300 10.36 35.38 -3.74
CA LEU A 300 11.22 36.55 -3.57
C LEU A 300 11.29 36.97 -2.10
N GLN A 301 10.16 37.03 -1.41
CA GLN A 301 10.10 37.29 0.03
C GLN A 301 10.85 36.23 0.85
N THR A 302 10.65 34.95 0.56
CA THR A 302 11.28 33.83 1.29
C THR A 302 12.80 33.79 1.09
N THR A 303 13.29 34.32 -0.04
CA THR A 303 14.72 34.45 -0.36
C THR A 303 15.30 35.82 -0.01
N GLU A 304 14.54 36.67 0.67
CA GLU A 304 14.96 38.03 1.08
C GLU A 304 15.46 38.89 -0.09
N HIS A 305 14.87 38.72 -1.28
CA HIS A 305 15.23 39.52 -2.45
C HIS A 305 14.83 40.99 -2.23
N PRO A 306 15.70 41.96 -2.56
CA PRO A 306 15.38 43.38 -2.39
C PRO A 306 14.15 43.78 -3.23
N PRO A 307 13.35 44.77 -2.76
CA PRO A 307 12.22 45.27 -3.54
C PRO A 307 12.69 45.86 -4.86
N ASN A 308 11.82 45.82 -5.87
CA ASN A 308 12.10 46.48 -7.14
C ASN A 308 11.92 48.00 -6.96
N ASP A 309 12.97 48.78 -7.26
CA ASP A 309 12.95 50.24 -7.18
C ASP A 309 12.09 50.90 -8.28
N LEU A 310 11.68 50.14 -9.30
CA LEU A 310 10.81 50.62 -10.37
C LEU A 310 9.33 50.67 -9.92
N PRO A 311 8.62 51.80 -10.14
CA PRO A 311 7.19 51.89 -9.90
C PRO A 311 6.40 50.82 -10.68
N LEU A 312 5.34 50.26 -10.09
CA LEU A 312 4.58 49.14 -10.67
C LEU A 312 4.12 49.36 -12.12
N LEU A 313 3.68 50.57 -12.47
CA LEU A 313 3.20 50.91 -13.83
C LEU A 313 4.32 51.02 -14.88
N VAL A 314 5.58 51.11 -14.45
CA VAL A 314 6.76 51.19 -15.34
C VAL A 314 7.34 49.80 -15.60
N GLN A 315 7.05 48.83 -14.74
CA GLN A 315 7.56 47.48 -14.90
C GLN A 315 6.87 46.77 -16.07
N ASP A 316 7.60 45.88 -16.74
CA ASP A 316 7.03 45.06 -17.82
C ASP A 316 5.82 44.27 -17.35
N ASP A 317 4.88 43.99 -18.25
CA ASP A 317 3.75 43.13 -17.91
C ASP A 317 4.19 41.66 -17.73
N LEU A 318 3.31 40.84 -17.14
CA LEU A 318 3.63 39.44 -16.89
C LEU A 318 3.89 38.66 -18.19
N ALA A 319 3.20 39.00 -19.28
CA ALA A 319 3.39 38.33 -20.56
C ALA A 319 4.81 38.54 -21.11
N ALA A 320 5.32 39.77 -21.08
CA ALA A 320 6.69 40.10 -21.46
C ALA A 320 7.70 39.36 -20.57
N ARG A 321 7.49 39.35 -19.25
CA ARG A 321 8.39 38.64 -18.32
C ARG A 321 8.38 37.12 -18.53
N LEU A 322 7.23 36.53 -18.86
CA LEU A 322 7.13 35.10 -19.20
C LEU A 322 7.87 34.80 -20.51
N GLN A 323 7.74 35.67 -21.52
CA GLN A 323 8.42 35.54 -22.80
C GLN A 323 9.94 35.53 -22.64
N GLU A 324 10.47 36.40 -21.76
CA GLU A 324 11.90 36.45 -21.47
C GLU A 324 12.44 35.12 -20.95
N ILE A 325 11.70 34.42 -20.11
CA ILE A 325 12.10 33.12 -19.52
C ILE A 325 11.70 31.91 -20.37
N GLY A 326 11.22 32.13 -21.61
CA GLY A 326 10.79 31.05 -22.51
C GLY A 326 9.45 30.39 -22.15
N ALA A 327 8.64 31.06 -21.32
CA ALA A 327 7.30 30.63 -20.93
C ALA A 327 6.20 31.40 -21.67
N THR A 328 5.01 30.82 -21.77
CA THR A 328 3.83 31.43 -22.38
C THR A 328 2.55 30.99 -21.69
N GLU A 329 1.51 31.82 -21.80
CA GLU A 329 0.15 31.42 -21.46
C GLU A 329 -0.50 30.64 -22.60
N ASP A 330 -1.17 29.54 -22.27
CA ASP A 330 -2.01 28.80 -23.19
C ASP A 330 -3.38 29.47 -23.38
N ARG A 331 -4.22 28.90 -24.26
CA ARG A 331 -5.58 29.40 -24.53
C ARG A 331 -6.53 29.38 -23.31
N PHE A 332 -6.13 28.74 -22.23
CA PHE A 332 -6.88 28.65 -20.97
C PHE A 332 -6.25 29.51 -19.86
N GLY A 333 -5.27 30.35 -20.18
CA GLY A 333 -4.57 31.20 -19.21
C GLY A 333 -3.61 30.44 -18.29
N ARG A 334 -3.15 29.26 -18.71
CA ARG A 334 -2.19 28.45 -17.96
C ARG A 334 -0.78 28.69 -18.47
N VAL A 335 0.16 28.87 -17.55
CA VAL A 335 1.54 29.17 -17.89
C VAL A 335 2.34 27.87 -18.09
N CYS A 336 2.97 27.74 -19.25
CA CYS A 336 3.76 26.59 -19.64
C CYS A 336 5.08 27.02 -20.28
N PHE A 337 6.11 26.16 -20.23
CA PHE A 337 7.29 26.35 -21.07
C PHE A 337 7.00 25.93 -22.50
N ARG A 338 7.64 26.60 -23.46
CA ARG A 338 7.56 26.22 -24.88
C ARG A 338 8.27 24.91 -25.17
N GLU A 339 9.36 24.67 -24.46
CA GLU A 339 10.21 23.49 -24.62
C GLU A 339 9.73 22.36 -23.72
N LEU A 340 9.56 21.16 -24.30
CA LEU A 340 9.11 19.99 -23.58
C LEU A 340 10.17 19.51 -22.59
N GLY A 341 9.77 19.29 -21.33
CA GLY A 341 10.65 18.79 -20.27
C GLY A 341 11.49 19.87 -19.57
N TYR A 342 11.36 21.13 -20.00
CA TYR A 342 12.14 22.24 -19.47
C TYR A 342 11.83 22.55 -18.01
N ASP A 343 10.56 22.43 -17.62
CA ASP A 343 10.09 22.48 -16.23
C ASP A 343 10.89 21.53 -15.34
N ARG A 344 10.94 20.25 -15.73
CA ARG A 344 11.64 19.21 -14.96
C ARG A 344 13.14 19.47 -14.91
N ALA A 345 13.76 19.93 -15.99
CA ALA A 345 15.17 20.25 -16.04
C ALA A 345 15.53 21.41 -15.08
N ILE A 346 14.71 22.46 -15.03
CA ILE A 346 14.88 23.59 -14.10
C ILE A 346 14.73 23.13 -12.65
N GLN A 347 13.69 22.34 -12.34
CA GLN A 347 13.50 21.78 -10.99
C GLN A 347 14.73 20.98 -10.54
N ILE A 348 15.22 20.06 -11.40
CA ILE A 348 16.43 19.27 -11.14
C ILE A 348 17.64 20.16 -10.87
N HIS A 349 17.82 21.21 -11.67
CA HIS A 349 18.95 22.12 -11.53
C HIS A 349 18.92 22.83 -10.17
N TYR A 350 17.83 23.51 -9.84
CA TYR A 350 17.72 24.23 -8.57
C TYR A 350 17.81 23.29 -7.37
N TRP A 351 17.16 22.13 -7.44
CA TRP A 351 17.17 21.19 -6.33
C TRP A 351 18.55 20.57 -6.07
N ASN A 352 19.32 20.27 -7.13
CA ASN A 352 20.57 19.51 -7.01
C ASN A 352 21.83 20.38 -7.05
N LYS A 353 21.81 21.51 -7.76
CA LYS A 353 22.98 22.37 -7.95
C LYS A 353 23.00 23.57 -7.00
N ARG A 354 21.92 23.83 -6.26
CA ARG A 354 21.78 24.91 -5.28
C ARG A 354 21.32 24.38 -3.91
N PRO A 355 22.16 23.58 -3.22
CA PRO A 355 21.80 23.02 -1.91
C PRO A 355 21.55 24.11 -0.85
N ASP A 356 22.16 25.29 -1.01
CA ASP A 356 21.96 26.49 -0.19
C ASP A 356 20.50 26.98 -0.22
N LEU A 357 19.82 26.85 -1.36
CA LEU A 357 18.43 27.30 -1.51
C LEU A 357 17.41 26.31 -0.95
N ARG A 358 17.81 25.08 -0.65
CA ARG A 358 16.86 23.99 -0.41
C ARG A 358 15.90 24.25 0.75
N SER A 359 16.40 24.72 1.89
CA SER A 359 15.55 25.09 3.04
C SER A 359 14.58 26.22 2.67
N HIS A 360 15.05 27.23 1.94
CA HIS A 360 14.22 28.32 1.43
C HIS A 360 13.15 27.82 0.46
N LEU A 361 13.48 26.87 -0.43
CA LEU A 361 12.49 26.29 -1.35
C LEU A 361 11.42 25.49 -0.61
N ILE A 362 11.80 24.71 0.40
CA ILE A 362 10.84 23.95 1.21
C ILE A 362 9.93 24.92 1.97
N ASN A 363 10.50 25.96 2.60
CA ASN A 363 9.73 26.98 3.32
C ASN A 363 8.82 27.78 2.38
N TRP A 364 9.28 28.08 1.17
CA TRP A 364 8.49 28.76 0.15
C TRP A 364 7.32 27.89 -0.30
N ILE A 365 7.54 26.60 -0.57
CA ILE A 365 6.48 25.66 -0.95
C ILE A 365 5.46 25.53 0.19
N ASP A 366 5.91 25.37 1.45
CA ASP A 366 5.04 25.36 2.62
C ASP A 366 4.21 26.67 2.71
N GLY A 367 4.86 27.82 2.56
CA GLY A 367 4.20 29.13 2.55
C GLY A 367 3.17 29.28 1.43
N ALA A 368 3.50 28.83 0.22
CA ALA A 368 2.61 28.86 -0.95
C ALA A 368 1.40 27.93 -0.76
N ILE A 369 1.60 26.72 -0.24
CA ILE A 369 0.51 25.79 0.09
C ILE A 369 -0.40 26.38 1.18
N ARG A 370 0.15 27.12 2.14
CA ARG A 370 -0.63 27.81 3.20
C ARG A 370 -1.31 29.10 2.75
N SER A 371 -0.96 29.63 1.57
CA SER A 371 -1.51 30.88 1.05
C SER A 371 -2.94 30.67 0.55
N PRO A 372 -3.93 31.46 1.03
CA PRO A 372 -5.30 31.39 0.54
C PRO A 372 -5.43 31.84 -0.92
N ASP A 373 -4.45 32.58 -1.44
CA ASP A 373 -4.48 33.22 -2.75
C ASP A 373 -4.14 32.26 -3.91
N LEU A 374 -3.56 31.09 -3.61
CA LEU A 374 -3.35 30.04 -4.60
C LEU A 374 -4.61 29.18 -4.77
N THR A 375 -4.86 28.70 -5.98
CA THR A 375 -5.91 27.69 -6.20
C THR A 375 -5.54 26.35 -5.59
N GLU A 376 -6.54 25.55 -5.23
CA GLU A 376 -6.37 24.17 -4.72
C GLU A 376 -5.51 23.32 -5.65
N ARG A 377 -5.76 23.40 -6.96
CA ARG A 377 -4.99 22.70 -7.99
C ARG A 377 -3.49 23.06 -7.97
N SER A 378 -3.16 24.34 -7.78
CA SER A 378 -1.78 24.80 -7.73
C SER A 378 -1.07 24.33 -6.46
N ARG A 379 -1.77 24.31 -5.32
CA ARG A 379 -1.24 23.76 -4.07
C ARG A 379 -0.97 22.25 -4.18
N ASP A 380 -1.90 21.50 -4.75
CA ASP A 380 -1.71 20.07 -5.04
C ASP A 380 -0.49 19.85 -5.92
N GLY A 381 -0.38 20.59 -7.04
CA GLY A 381 0.77 20.47 -7.95
C GLY A 381 2.11 20.79 -7.29
N LEU A 382 2.15 21.75 -6.35
CA LEU A 382 3.34 22.05 -5.57
C LEU A 382 3.72 20.91 -4.63
N ALA A 383 2.75 20.34 -3.92
CA ALA A 383 2.97 19.21 -3.01
C ALA A 383 3.50 17.97 -3.77
N GLU A 384 2.92 17.68 -4.95
CA GLU A 384 3.36 16.60 -5.82
C GLU A 384 4.80 16.81 -6.30
N ARG A 385 5.13 18.00 -6.82
CA ARG A 385 6.50 18.30 -7.29
C ARG A 385 7.53 18.29 -6.17
N LEU A 386 7.17 18.77 -4.98
CA LEU A 386 8.02 18.64 -3.80
C LEU A 386 8.31 17.17 -3.48
N ALA A 387 7.27 16.33 -3.47
CA ALA A 387 7.43 14.89 -3.25
C ALA A 387 8.36 14.28 -4.30
N GLU A 388 8.16 14.59 -5.59
CA GLU A 388 9.03 14.11 -6.67
C GLU A 388 10.50 14.50 -6.49
N GLN A 389 10.79 15.73 -6.06
CA GLN A 389 12.19 16.15 -5.86
C GLN A 389 12.84 15.42 -4.68
N CYS A 390 12.13 15.32 -3.54
CA CYS A 390 12.61 14.64 -2.35
C CYS A 390 12.75 13.12 -2.53
N LEU A 391 11.83 12.48 -3.26
CA LEU A 391 11.83 11.02 -3.41
C LEU A 391 12.98 10.49 -4.27
N ARG A 392 13.65 11.35 -5.04
CA ARG A 392 14.89 11.00 -5.76
C ARG A 392 16.06 10.63 -4.83
N GLY A 393 15.91 10.77 -3.51
CA GLY A 393 16.81 10.16 -2.52
C GLY A 393 18.24 10.68 -2.56
N ARG A 394 18.45 11.90 -3.06
CA ARG A 394 19.80 12.47 -3.23
C ARG A 394 20.39 13.03 -1.94
N TYR A 395 19.55 13.41 -0.98
CA TYR A 395 20.01 13.88 0.31
C TYR A 395 19.47 13.01 1.45
N PRO A 396 20.24 12.83 2.55
CA PRO A 396 19.90 11.87 3.59
C PRO A 396 18.56 12.08 4.29
N ASN A 397 18.05 13.32 4.33
CA ASN A 397 16.89 13.71 5.13
C ASN A 397 15.61 13.94 4.30
N ASP A 398 15.62 13.63 3.01
CA ASP A 398 14.51 14.00 2.11
C ASP A 398 13.19 13.37 2.51
N TRP A 399 13.23 12.09 2.85
CA TRP A 399 12.03 11.35 3.23
C TRP A 399 11.53 11.78 4.61
N SER A 400 12.44 12.04 5.56
CA SER A 400 12.04 12.57 6.88
C SER A 400 11.42 13.96 6.76
N THR A 401 11.96 14.84 5.90
CA THR A 401 11.36 16.16 5.69
C THR A 401 9.94 16.08 5.13
N LEU A 402 9.67 15.16 4.19
CA LEU A 402 8.30 14.94 3.70
C LEU A 402 7.37 14.44 4.81
N ILE A 403 7.85 13.53 5.66
CA ILE A 403 7.10 13.00 6.81
C ILE A 403 6.78 14.11 7.82
N ASP A 404 7.74 14.99 8.10
CA ASP A 404 7.56 16.12 9.03
C ASP A 404 6.55 17.13 8.48
N LEU A 405 6.62 17.46 7.19
CA LEU A 405 5.65 18.35 6.54
C LEU A 405 4.22 17.77 6.59
N VAL A 406 4.06 16.47 6.38
CA VAL A 406 2.75 15.79 6.53
C VAL A 406 2.17 15.99 7.93
N LEU A 407 2.99 15.88 8.98
CA LEU A 407 2.56 16.14 10.35
C LEU A 407 2.18 17.61 10.56
N GLU A 408 2.99 18.53 10.07
CA GLU A 408 2.73 19.98 10.22
C GLU A 408 1.46 20.44 9.48
N TRP A 409 1.22 19.88 8.29
CA TRP A 409 0.03 20.16 7.48
C TRP A 409 -1.24 19.58 8.06
N THR A 410 -1.14 18.46 8.77
CA THR A 410 -2.31 17.80 9.35
C THR A 410 -2.60 18.19 10.80
N THR A 411 -1.66 18.82 11.52
CA THR A 411 -1.87 19.24 12.93
C THR A 411 -2.53 20.61 13.06
N ASN A 412 -2.35 21.52 12.10
CA ASN A 412 -2.89 22.88 12.17
C ASN A 412 -4.31 22.99 11.61
N GLU A 413 -5.32 22.74 12.46
CA GLU A 413 -6.75 22.74 12.09
C GLU A 413 -7.29 24.12 11.64
N ARG A 414 -6.58 25.22 11.92
CA ARG A 414 -7.07 26.59 11.71
C ARG A 414 -7.31 26.99 10.25
N ARG A 415 -6.89 26.19 9.26
CA ARG A 415 -7.02 26.57 7.85
C ARG A 415 -7.63 25.53 6.90
N GLY A 416 -7.97 24.31 7.31
CA GLY A 416 -8.75 23.34 6.53
C GLY A 416 -8.22 22.88 5.15
N LEU A 417 -7.19 23.53 4.59
CA LEU A 417 -6.73 23.42 3.20
C LEU A 417 -5.47 22.55 3.03
N LEU A 418 -4.84 22.14 4.12
CA LEU A 418 -3.56 21.42 4.14
C LEU A 418 -3.64 19.88 4.12
N PRO A 419 -4.76 19.20 4.50
CA PRO A 419 -4.81 17.73 4.46
C PRO A 419 -4.65 17.13 3.06
N GLN A 420 -5.04 17.86 2.00
CA GLN A 420 -4.89 17.41 0.62
C GLN A 420 -3.42 17.37 0.19
N ALA A 421 -2.62 18.40 0.52
CA ALA A 421 -1.19 18.39 0.27
C ALA A 421 -0.49 17.21 0.98
N ALA A 422 -0.91 16.91 2.22
CA ALA A 422 -0.42 15.74 2.94
C ALA A 422 -0.82 14.40 2.28
N ASP A 423 -2.06 14.29 1.75
CA ASP A 423 -2.50 13.14 0.95
C ASP A 423 -1.59 12.93 -0.26
N ARG A 424 -1.31 14.01 -1.03
CA ARG A 424 -0.43 13.95 -2.21
C ARG A 424 0.96 13.43 -1.86
N VAL A 425 1.59 14.00 -0.84
CA VAL A 425 2.94 13.60 -0.42
C VAL A 425 2.98 12.13 0.00
N LEU A 426 2.02 11.68 0.83
CA LEU A 426 1.98 10.28 1.26
C LEU A 426 1.70 9.32 0.10
N ARG A 427 0.83 9.70 -0.84
CA ARG A 427 0.53 8.90 -2.03
C ARG A 427 1.78 8.69 -2.88
N TYR A 428 2.51 9.77 -3.19
CA TYR A 428 3.79 9.66 -3.91
C TYR A 428 4.82 8.82 -3.14
N GLY A 429 4.91 9.01 -1.83
CA GLY A 429 5.82 8.21 -0.99
C GLY A 429 5.48 6.72 -0.99
N LEU A 430 4.20 6.36 -0.99
CA LEU A 430 3.71 4.98 -1.03
C LEU A 430 3.82 4.32 -2.41
N GLU A 431 3.81 5.11 -3.47
CA GLU A 431 3.93 4.63 -4.86
C GLU A 431 5.40 4.53 -5.31
N HIS A 432 6.33 5.17 -4.60
CA HIS A 432 7.76 5.16 -4.90
C HIS A 432 8.45 3.84 -4.53
N GLU A 433 9.15 3.21 -5.47
CA GLU A 433 9.73 1.86 -5.33
C GLU A 433 10.64 1.70 -4.10
N GLU A 434 11.58 2.63 -3.91
CA GLU A 434 12.56 2.56 -2.81
C GLU A 434 12.03 3.11 -1.48
N ALA A 435 11.09 4.05 -1.53
CA ALA A 435 10.66 4.81 -0.35
C ALA A 435 9.39 4.22 0.29
N ALA A 436 8.60 3.45 -0.45
CA ALA A 436 7.29 2.98 0.00
C ALA A 436 7.35 2.18 1.31
N SER A 437 8.42 1.41 1.56
CA SER A 437 8.59 0.70 2.83
C SER A 437 8.69 1.65 4.03
N VAL A 438 9.45 2.74 3.89
CA VAL A 438 9.61 3.77 4.92
C VAL A 438 8.29 4.48 5.21
N PHE A 439 7.56 4.88 4.17
CA PHE A 439 6.25 5.53 4.33
C PHE A 439 5.20 4.58 4.93
N ARG A 440 5.15 3.31 4.49
CA ARG A 440 4.25 2.29 5.09
C ARG A 440 4.56 2.03 6.56
N ARG A 441 5.84 2.00 6.94
CA ARG A 441 6.28 1.88 8.33
C ARG A 441 5.83 3.09 9.14
N LYS A 442 6.00 4.30 8.60
CA LYS A 442 5.59 5.51 9.30
C LYS A 442 4.08 5.60 9.53
N ILE A 443 3.29 5.23 8.51
CA ILE A 443 1.83 5.13 8.64
C ILE A 443 1.42 4.08 9.70
N TYR A 444 2.16 2.97 9.81
CA TYR A 444 1.92 1.98 10.85
C TYR A 444 2.23 2.53 12.25
N GLU A 445 3.37 3.21 12.43
CA GLU A 445 3.70 3.89 13.69
C GLU A 445 2.57 4.85 14.09
N TRP A 446 2.15 5.74 13.19
CA TRP A 446 1.05 6.67 13.46
C TRP A 446 -0.26 5.94 13.78
N SER A 447 -0.58 4.84 13.09
CA SER A 447 -1.80 4.08 13.36
C SER A 447 -1.90 3.57 14.81
N GLN A 448 -0.77 3.37 15.47
CA GLN A 448 -0.69 2.91 16.85
C GLN A 448 -0.78 4.04 17.89
N GLU A 449 -0.59 5.29 17.48
CA GLU A 449 -0.62 6.45 18.37
C GLU A 449 -2.04 6.76 18.83
N SER A 450 -2.17 7.15 20.11
CA SER A 450 -3.46 7.42 20.74
C SER A 450 -3.96 8.86 20.54
N ARG A 451 -3.10 9.77 20.11
CA ARG A 451 -3.40 11.21 19.98
C ARG A 451 -2.93 11.73 18.63
N LEU A 452 -3.75 11.51 17.61
CA LEU A 452 -3.56 12.11 16.30
C LEU A 452 -4.58 13.23 16.09
N SER A 453 -4.27 14.20 15.26
CA SER A 453 -5.26 15.19 14.82
C SER A 453 -6.33 14.52 13.96
N LYS A 454 -7.54 15.09 13.95
CA LYS A 454 -8.64 14.57 13.11
C LYS A 454 -8.26 14.55 11.63
N CYS A 455 -7.53 15.57 11.17
CA CYS A 455 -7.07 15.66 9.78
C CYS A 455 -6.06 14.56 9.44
N LEU A 456 -5.12 14.25 10.34
CA LEU A 456 -4.15 13.18 10.10
C LEU A 456 -4.86 11.82 10.06
N VAL A 457 -5.78 11.54 10.99
CA VAL A 457 -6.62 10.33 10.93
C VAL A 457 -7.36 10.26 9.59
N GLY A 458 -7.91 11.39 9.14
CA GLY A 458 -8.40 11.68 7.79
C GLY A 458 -7.58 11.03 6.69
N VAL A 459 -6.36 11.54 6.55
CA VAL A 459 -5.39 11.15 5.53
C VAL A 459 -4.96 9.69 5.70
N LEU A 460 -4.69 9.22 6.92
CA LEU A 460 -4.26 7.83 7.14
C LEU A 460 -5.33 6.82 6.76
N VAL A 461 -6.61 7.11 7.00
CA VAL A 461 -7.71 6.26 6.55
C VAL A 461 -7.73 6.20 5.03
N ALA A 462 -7.65 7.34 4.33
CA ALA A 462 -7.59 7.39 2.87
C ALA A 462 -6.40 6.60 2.32
N MET A 463 -5.19 6.80 2.87
CA MET A 463 -3.99 6.03 2.48
C MET A 463 -4.19 4.53 2.70
N CYS A 464 -4.75 4.12 3.84
CA CYS A 464 -5.01 2.72 4.12
C CYS A 464 -6.04 2.13 3.16
N SER A 465 -7.18 2.79 2.92
CA SER A 465 -8.28 2.25 2.13
C SER A 465 -8.10 2.36 0.62
N GLU A 466 -7.35 3.35 0.13
CA GLU A 466 -7.26 3.66 -1.31
C GLU A 466 -5.90 3.35 -1.94
N VAL A 467 -4.81 3.42 -1.17
CA VAL A 467 -3.45 3.25 -1.70
C VAL A 467 -2.84 1.95 -1.21
N ILE A 468 -2.73 1.80 0.12
CA ILE A 468 -2.17 0.59 0.75
C ILE A 468 -3.07 -0.61 0.45
N ALA A 469 -4.40 -0.48 0.54
CA ALA A 469 -5.29 -1.62 0.31
C ALA A 469 -5.18 -2.24 -1.08
N LYS A 470 -4.80 -1.47 -2.11
CA LYS A 470 -4.65 -1.97 -3.48
C LYS A 470 -3.55 -3.02 -3.63
N ARG A 471 -2.46 -2.88 -2.87
CA ARG A 471 -1.27 -3.75 -2.95
C ARG A 471 -0.99 -4.52 -1.65
N HIS A 472 -1.51 -4.06 -0.53
CA HIS A 472 -1.29 -4.58 0.82
C HIS A 472 -2.60 -4.52 1.66
N PRO A 473 -3.69 -5.18 1.22
CA PRO A 473 -4.98 -5.09 1.88
C PRO A 473 -4.97 -5.55 3.35
N GLU A 474 -4.14 -6.53 3.70
CA GLU A 474 -4.01 -7.01 5.07
C GLU A 474 -3.29 -6.01 5.97
N GLN A 475 -2.27 -5.33 5.44
CA GLN A 475 -1.59 -4.22 6.12
C GLN A 475 -2.54 -3.04 6.38
N ALA A 476 -3.41 -2.74 5.41
CA ALA A 476 -4.45 -1.73 5.57
C ALA A 476 -5.45 -2.13 6.66
N VAL A 477 -5.90 -3.39 6.69
CA VAL A 477 -6.77 -3.95 7.74
C VAL A 477 -6.13 -3.78 9.12
N VAL A 478 -4.86 -4.15 9.28
CA VAL A 478 -4.13 -4.01 10.55
C VAL A 478 -4.08 -2.55 11.00
N ARG A 479 -3.67 -1.63 10.12
CA ARG A 479 -3.54 -0.20 10.41
C ARG A 479 -4.90 0.44 10.74
N LEU A 480 -5.93 0.15 9.96
CA LEU A 480 -7.30 0.62 10.22
C LEU A 480 -7.87 0.04 11.52
N HIS A 481 -7.51 -1.19 11.88
CA HIS A 481 -7.87 -1.79 13.16
C HIS A 481 -7.20 -1.08 14.33
N HIS A 482 -5.91 -0.75 14.23
CA HIS A 482 -5.22 0.08 15.22
C HIS A 482 -5.86 1.47 15.33
N LEU A 483 -6.10 2.16 14.21
CA LEU A 483 -6.78 3.45 14.19
C LEU A 483 -8.17 3.38 14.85
N THR A 484 -8.95 2.33 14.55
CA THR A 484 -10.27 2.13 15.15
C THR A 484 -10.19 1.97 16.67
N ARG A 485 -9.17 1.26 17.18
CA ARG A 485 -8.95 1.08 18.62
C ARG A 485 -8.46 2.35 19.32
N ARG A 486 -7.61 3.13 18.65
CA ARG A 486 -6.95 4.31 19.24
C ARG A 486 -7.76 5.59 19.11
N GLN A 487 -8.49 5.76 18.00
CA GLN A 487 -9.21 6.98 17.62
C GLN A 487 -10.72 6.84 17.83
N ARG A 488 -11.13 6.37 19.03
CA ARG A 488 -12.51 5.93 19.34
C ARG A 488 -13.59 7.00 19.14
N GLY A 489 -13.22 8.28 19.20
CA GLY A 489 -14.13 9.41 18.97
C GLY A 489 -14.43 9.69 17.49
N LEU A 490 -13.78 8.99 16.55
CA LEU A 490 -13.92 9.21 15.12
C LEU A 490 -14.50 7.95 14.45
N PRO A 491 -15.64 8.05 13.74
CA PRO A 491 -16.27 6.88 13.11
C PRO A 491 -15.51 6.38 11.87
N MET A 492 -14.80 7.28 11.20
CA MET A 492 -14.21 7.04 9.88
C MET A 492 -13.24 5.84 9.78
N PRO A 493 -12.37 5.50 10.77
CA PRO A 493 -11.50 4.34 10.64
C PRO A 493 -12.29 3.03 10.71
N ARG A 494 -13.31 2.98 11.58
CA ARG A 494 -14.20 1.83 11.73
C ARG A 494 -14.99 1.58 10.44
N GLU A 495 -15.55 2.63 9.87
CA GLU A 495 -16.33 2.53 8.62
C GLU A 495 -15.46 2.10 7.44
N ALA A 496 -14.23 2.62 7.33
CA ALA A 496 -13.29 2.20 6.31
C ALA A 496 -12.87 0.72 6.49
N LEU A 497 -12.59 0.29 7.73
CA LEU A 497 -12.27 -1.10 8.04
C LEU A 497 -13.41 -2.06 7.67
N LEU A 498 -14.65 -1.73 8.07
CA LEU A 498 -15.81 -2.57 7.78
C LEU A 498 -16.09 -2.66 6.28
N ARG A 499 -15.96 -1.56 5.52
CA ARG A 499 -16.07 -1.59 4.06
C ARG A 499 -15.00 -2.48 3.43
N LEU A 500 -13.74 -2.28 3.80
CA LEU A 500 -12.62 -3.05 3.26
C LEU A 500 -12.78 -4.57 3.48
N VAL A 501 -13.32 -4.95 4.65
CA VAL A 501 -13.52 -6.36 5.03
C VAL A 501 -14.84 -6.93 4.50
N ALA A 502 -15.83 -6.10 4.21
CA ALA A 502 -17.11 -6.55 3.67
C ALA A 502 -16.93 -7.23 2.30
N ASP A 503 -16.07 -6.65 1.46
CA ASP A 503 -15.87 -7.05 0.07
C ASP A 503 -14.84 -8.20 -0.12
N SER A 504 -14.27 -8.71 0.97
CA SER A 504 -13.23 -9.75 0.91
C SER A 504 -13.33 -10.78 2.03
N GLN A 505 -13.62 -12.02 1.66
CA GLN A 505 -13.66 -13.15 2.60
C GLN A 505 -12.30 -13.42 3.28
N SER A 506 -11.19 -13.29 2.56
CA SER A 506 -9.84 -13.49 3.13
C SER A 506 -9.51 -12.43 4.18
N LEU A 507 -9.88 -11.17 3.94
CA LEU A 507 -9.70 -10.10 4.93
C LEU A 507 -10.64 -10.26 6.12
N ARG A 508 -11.83 -10.83 5.91
CA ARG A 508 -12.74 -11.16 6.99
C ARG A 508 -12.22 -12.30 7.86
N ARG A 509 -11.66 -13.35 7.25
CA ARG A 509 -10.94 -14.41 7.95
C ARG A 509 -9.80 -13.84 8.79
N LEU A 510 -8.99 -12.94 8.22
CA LEU A 510 -7.92 -12.25 8.93
C LEU A 510 -8.46 -11.44 10.12
N MET A 511 -9.56 -10.71 9.95
CA MET A 511 -10.14 -9.96 11.06
C MET A 511 -10.67 -10.88 12.17
N PHE A 512 -11.29 -12.01 11.84
CA PHE A 512 -11.72 -12.96 12.86
C PHE A 512 -10.54 -13.56 13.63
N SER A 513 -9.43 -13.90 12.97
CA SER A 513 -8.25 -14.40 13.68
C SER A 513 -7.68 -13.35 14.63
N ARG A 514 -7.57 -12.08 14.20
CA ARG A 514 -7.11 -10.95 15.02
C ARG A 514 -8.01 -10.67 16.22
N LEU A 515 -9.32 -10.74 16.01
CA LEU A 515 -10.30 -10.56 17.07
C LEU A 515 -10.22 -11.73 18.06
N ALA A 516 -10.18 -12.97 17.58
CA ALA A 516 -10.06 -14.18 18.40
C ALA A 516 -8.83 -14.14 19.31
N MET A 517 -7.67 -13.68 18.79
CA MET A 517 -6.47 -13.48 19.62
C MET A 517 -6.72 -12.48 20.76
N THR A 518 -7.45 -11.40 20.49
CA THR A 518 -7.76 -10.40 21.53
C THR A 518 -8.74 -10.94 22.56
N PHE A 519 -9.76 -11.70 22.13
CA PHE A 519 -10.70 -12.34 23.05
C PHE A 519 -10.04 -13.44 23.90
N GLY A 520 -9.09 -14.20 23.33
CA GLY A 520 -8.35 -15.24 24.05
C GLY A 520 -7.39 -14.72 25.12
N GLN A 521 -6.92 -13.47 25.01
CA GLN A 521 -6.11 -12.81 26.05
C GLN A 521 -6.93 -12.37 27.28
N GLY A 522 -8.27 -12.50 27.22
CA GLY A 522 -9.18 -12.00 28.25
C GLY A 522 -9.26 -10.47 28.25
N LYS A 523 -10.19 -9.92 29.02
CA LYS A 523 -10.50 -8.48 29.04
C LYS A 523 -9.33 -7.58 29.45
N GLY A 524 -8.28 -8.14 30.07
CA GLY A 524 -7.06 -7.43 30.46
C GLY A 524 -7.34 -6.09 31.17
N SER A 525 -6.37 -5.17 31.12
CA SER A 525 -6.49 -3.82 31.68
C SER A 525 -7.08 -2.77 30.71
N ASP A 526 -7.29 -3.09 29.43
CA ASP A 526 -7.77 -2.14 28.40
C ASP A 526 -9.21 -2.44 27.98
N ARG A 527 -10.16 -2.18 28.88
CA ARG A 527 -11.60 -2.35 28.67
C ARG A 527 -12.10 -1.69 27.38
N ALA A 528 -11.58 -0.53 27.04
CA ALA A 528 -12.09 0.22 25.91
C ALA A 528 -11.57 -0.32 24.56
N ARG A 529 -10.44 -1.06 24.53
CA ARG A 529 -10.07 -1.88 23.37
C ARG A 529 -11.07 -3.01 23.15
N TRP A 530 -11.48 -3.68 24.23
CA TRP A 530 -12.45 -4.77 24.19
C TRP A 530 -13.81 -4.34 23.65
N GLU A 531 -14.33 -3.17 24.07
CA GLU A 531 -15.60 -2.62 23.59
C GLU A 531 -15.58 -2.34 22.07
N VAL A 532 -14.47 -1.80 21.58
CA VAL A 532 -14.26 -1.57 20.13
C VAL A 532 -14.24 -2.89 19.36
N ASP A 533 -13.48 -3.88 19.83
CA ASP A 533 -13.37 -5.17 19.17
C ASP A 533 -14.67 -5.98 19.20
N THR A 534 -15.44 -5.87 20.29
CA THR A 534 -16.80 -6.42 20.39
C THR A 534 -17.71 -5.81 19.32
N THR A 535 -17.68 -4.49 19.17
CA THR A 535 -18.49 -3.78 18.17
C THR A 535 -18.07 -4.10 16.73
N LEU A 536 -16.78 -4.35 16.50
CA LEU A 536 -16.27 -4.82 15.20
C LEU A 536 -16.70 -6.26 14.92
N PHE A 537 -16.51 -7.15 15.89
CA PHE A 537 -16.89 -8.56 15.77
C PHE A 537 -18.36 -8.71 15.40
N LEU A 538 -19.26 -8.08 16.15
CA LEU A 538 -20.70 -8.19 15.91
C LEU A 538 -21.15 -7.61 14.56
N ALA A 539 -20.44 -6.61 14.05
CA ALA A 539 -20.70 -6.07 12.71
C ALA A 539 -20.20 -7.01 11.60
N LEU A 540 -19.11 -7.73 11.83
CA LEU A 540 -18.51 -8.66 10.87
C LEU A 540 -19.14 -10.05 10.90
N SER A 541 -19.71 -10.46 12.03
CA SER A 541 -20.24 -11.80 12.28
C SER A 541 -21.73 -11.95 11.93
N ILE A 542 -22.25 -11.10 11.03
CA ILE A 542 -23.61 -11.21 10.52
C ILE A 542 -23.75 -12.55 9.76
N PRO A 543 -24.65 -13.48 10.18
CA PRO A 543 -24.72 -14.84 9.66
C PRO A 543 -24.90 -14.94 8.15
N THR A 544 -25.77 -14.12 7.58
CA THR A 544 -26.05 -14.08 6.14
C THR A 544 -24.79 -13.86 5.32
N ALA A 545 -23.85 -13.05 5.83
CA ALA A 545 -22.59 -12.74 5.17
C ALA A 545 -21.52 -13.83 5.35
N LEU A 546 -21.72 -14.79 6.25
CA LEU A 546 -20.85 -15.95 6.48
C LEU A 546 -21.32 -17.20 5.74
N VAL A 547 -22.65 -17.33 5.57
CA VAL A 547 -23.32 -18.41 4.84
C VAL A 547 -23.37 -18.14 3.34
N ARG A 548 -23.33 -16.88 2.92
CA ARG A 548 -23.30 -16.48 1.51
C ARG A 548 -21.93 -15.92 1.16
N SER A 549 -21.39 -16.35 0.02
CA SER A 549 -20.18 -15.75 -0.52
C SER A 549 -20.55 -14.54 -1.41
N PRO A 550 -19.97 -13.35 -1.16
CA PRO A 550 -20.06 -12.24 -2.12
C PRO A 550 -19.25 -12.55 -3.39
N ASP A 551 -18.25 -13.40 -3.29
CA ASP A 551 -17.44 -13.87 -4.41
C ASP A 551 -18.06 -15.14 -5.00
N ARG A 552 -18.44 -15.10 -6.28
CA ARG A 552 -19.08 -16.23 -6.97
C ARG A 552 -18.20 -17.48 -7.02
N LEU A 553 -16.89 -17.30 -6.79
CA LEU A 553 -15.85 -18.32 -6.93
C LEU A 553 -15.41 -18.91 -5.57
N ALA A 554 -15.71 -18.24 -4.45
CA ALA A 554 -15.37 -18.71 -3.11
C ALA A 554 -16.55 -19.40 -2.42
N GLY A 555 -16.26 -20.46 -1.65
CA GLY A 555 -17.24 -21.11 -0.78
C GLY A 555 -17.64 -20.22 0.41
N PRO A 556 -18.73 -20.53 1.12
CA PRO A 556 -19.08 -19.83 2.36
C PRO A 556 -18.02 -20.00 3.46
N LEU A 557 -17.76 -18.92 4.21
CA LEU A 557 -16.74 -18.90 5.28
C LEU A 557 -16.98 -19.94 6.38
N LEU A 558 -18.24 -20.32 6.63
CA LEU A 558 -18.56 -21.36 7.63
C LEU A 558 -18.15 -22.78 7.21
N ASP A 559 -17.82 -23.02 5.95
CA ASP A 559 -17.27 -24.32 5.51
C ASP A 559 -15.82 -24.50 5.99
N GLU A 560 -15.13 -23.41 6.41
CA GLU A 560 -13.75 -23.43 6.86
C GLU A 560 -13.63 -23.73 8.38
N PRO A 561 -12.94 -24.82 8.78
CA PRO A 561 -12.79 -25.15 10.20
C PRO A 561 -12.12 -24.05 11.04
N SER A 562 -11.05 -23.45 10.53
CA SER A 562 -10.30 -22.40 11.24
C SER A 562 -11.15 -21.15 11.49
N VAL A 563 -12.02 -20.77 10.55
CA VAL A 563 -12.95 -19.65 10.72
C VAL A 563 -13.94 -19.96 11.84
N ARG A 564 -14.48 -21.19 11.90
CA ARG A 564 -15.40 -21.60 12.97
C ARG A 564 -14.73 -21.54 14.35
N ASP A 565 -13.47 -21.96 14.45
CA ASP A 565 -12.71 -21.89 15.70
C ASP A 565 -12.51 -20.43 16.15
N HIS A 566 -12.12 -19.53 15.22
CA HIS A 566 -11.99 -18.11 15.53
C HIS A 566 -13.32 -17.48 15.95
N LEU A 567 -14.41 -17.78 15.23
CA LEU A 567 -15.75 -17.30 15.56
C LEU A 567 -16.21 -17.80 16.94
N ALA A 568 -15.96 -19.07 17.27
CA ALA A 568 -16.28 -19.63 18.57
C ALA A 568 -15.51 -18.91 19.70
N ALA A 569 -14.21 -18.64 19.49
CA ALA A 569 -13.41 -17.88 20.44
C ALA A 569 -13.92 -16.43 20.62
N CYS A 570 -14.29 -15.75 19.53
CA CYS A 570 -14.87 -14.41 19.62
C CYS A 570 -16.22 -14.41 20.37
N TRP A 571 -17.12 -15.35 20.03
CA TRP A 571 -18.41 -15.48 20.72
C TRP A 571 -18.23 -15.82 22.20
N ASN A 572 -17.24 -16.66 22.54
CA ASN A 572 -16.91 -16.95 23.94
C ASN A 572 -16.57 -15.66 24.71
N GLY A 573 -15.70 -14.82 24.14
CA GLY A 573 -15.35 -13.53 24.73
C GLY A 573 -16.56 -12.62 24.94
N VAL A 574 -17.41 -12.46 23.92
CA VAL A 574 -18.63 -11.64 24.02
C VAL A 574 -19.61 -12.17 25.07
N LEU A 575 -19.90 -13.47 25.07
CA LEU A 575 -20.88 -14.08 25.98
C LEU A 575 -20.41 -14.14 27.44
N THR A 576 -19.10 -14.10 27.65
CA THR A 576 -18.50 -14.03 28.99
C THR A 576 -18.60 -12.61 29.56
N GLU A 577 -18.33 -11.58 28.75
CA GLU A 577 -18.09 -10.23 29.23
C GLU A 577 -19.24 -9.22 29.02
N ASP A 578 -20.00 -9.34 27.92
CA ASP A 578 -21.11 -8.42 27.58
C ASP A 578 -22.39 -9.20 27.25
N GLN A 579 -23.10 -9.56 28.33
CA GLN A 579 -24.20 -10.52 28.30
C GLN A 579 -25.44 -9.98 27.58
N VAL A 580 -25.68 -8.67 27.57
CA VAL A 580 -26.88 -8.07 26.97
C VAL A 580 -26.71 -7.97 25.46
N ILE A 581 -25.58 -7.44 24.99
CA ILE A 581 -25.33 -7.24 23.56
C ILE A 581 -25.19 -8.59 22.83
N GLY A 582 -24.52 -9.57 23.46
CA GLY A 582 -24.41 -10.93 22.90
C GLY A 582 -25.78 -11.59 22.71
N THR A 583 -26.71 -11.36 23.64
CA THR A 583 -28.05 -11.96 23.63
C THR A 583 -28.91 -11.47 22.47
N GLU A 584 -28.91 -10.17 22.16
CA GLU A 584 -29.68 -9.63 21.04
C GLU A 584 -29.18 -10.17 19.69
N ARG A 585 -27.87 -10.34 19.55
CA ARG A 585 -27.25 -10.78 18.29
C ARG A 585 -27.36 -12.28 18.04
N ILE A 586 -27.46 -13.10 19.09
CA ILE A 586 -27.74 -14.55 18.96
C ILE A 586 -29.05 -14.80 18.19
N GLY A 587 -30.08 -13.98 18.37
CA GLY A 587 -31.35 -14.13 17.65
C GLY A 587 -31.17 -14.21 16.13
N SER A 588 -30.32 -13.33 15.56
CA SER A 588 -30.02 -13.35 14.11
C SER A 588 -29.32 -14.63 13.64
N TRP A 589 -28.49 -15.24 14.50
CA TRP A 589 -27.86 -16.53 14.21
C TRP A 589 -28.86 -17.68 14.25
N LEU A 590 -29.85 -17.61 15.16
CA LEU A 590 -30.93 -18.60 15.23
C LEU A 590 -31.91 -18.46 14.04
N ASP A 591 -32.19 -17.23 13.60
CA ASP A 591 -32.96 -16.98 12.37
C ASP A 591 -32.25 -17.58 11.15
N GLU A 592 -30.94 -17.32 10.96
CA GLU A 592 -30.19 -17.92 9.86
C GLU A 592 -30.14 -19.46 9.95
N ALA A 593 -30.06 -20.04 11.16
CA ALA A 593 -30.11 -21.49 11.33
C ALA A 593 -31.49 -22.08 10.96
N ALA A 594 -32.57 -21.32 11.16
CA ALA A 594 -33.91 -21.71 10.73
C ALA A 594 -34.01 -21.71 9.19
N ASP A 595 -33.51 -20.65 8.55
CA ASP A 595 -33.62 -20.40 7.11
C ASP A 595 -32.61 -21.22 6.27
N ALA A 596 -31.34 -21.26 6.67
CA ALA A 596 -30.27 -21.92 5.94
C ALA A 596 -30.06 -23.36 6.41
N GLN A 597 -30.94 -24.28 5.95
CA GLN A 597 -30.94 -25.69 6.37
C GLN A 597 -29.58 -26.39 6.23
N ARG A 598 -28.76 -26.02 5.22
CA ARG A 598 -27.39 -26.56 5.03
C ARG A 598 -26.45 -26.23 6.19
N TYR A 599 -26.57 -25.03 6.78
CA TYR A 599 -25.64 -24.53 7.80
C TYR A 599 -26.19 -24.60 9.22
N ARG A 600 -27.43 -25.04 9.39
CA ARG A 600 -28.11 -25.18 10.68
C ARG A 600 -27.27 -25.88 11.74
N GLU A 601 -26.80 -27.10 11.46
CA GLU A 601 -26.01 -27.88 12.41
C GLU A 601 -24.70 -27.18 12.76
N VAL A 602 -24.03 -26.60 11.75
CA VAL A 602 -22.76 -25.88 11.90
C VAL A 602 -22.92 -24.64 12.78
N ILE A 603 -23.99 -23.87 12.58
CA ILE A 603 -24.30 -22.68 13.38
C ILE A 603 -24.55 -23.07 14.84
N LEU A 604 -25.39 -24.09 15.08
CA LEU A 604 -25.72 -24.52 16.43
C LEU A 604 -24.49 -25.11 17.15
N ASP A 605 -23.66 -25.89 16.44
CA ASP A 605 -22.40 -26.41 17.00
C ASP A 605 -21.42 -25.30 17.34
N LEU A 606 -21.33 -24.26 16.51
CA LEU A 606 -20.49 -23.09 16.76
C LEU A 606 -20.92 -22.33 18.03
N LEU A 607 -22.22 -22.06 18.18
CA LEU A 607 -22.74 -21.37 19.38
C LEU A 607 -22.54 -22.20 20.66
N VAL A 608 -22.70 -23.52 20.59
CA VAL A 608 -22.46 -24.42 21.73
C VAL A 608 -20.96 -24.49 22.04
N THR A 609 -20.10 -24.56 21.03
CA THR A 609 -18.64 -24.56 21.18
C THR A 609 -18.15 -23.27 21.82
N ALA A 610 -18.72 -22.13 21.40
CA ALA A 610 -18.41 -20.82 21.98
C ALA A 610 -18.72 -20.71 23.48
N CYS A 611 -19.63 -21.52 24.01
CA CYS A 611 -19.89 -21.53 25.46
C CYS A 611 -18.76 -22.19 26.26
N ASP A 612 -17.79 -22.84 25.60
CA ASP A 612 -16.65 -23.55 26.22
C ASP A 612 -17.04 -24.42 27.42
N ARG A 613 -18.18 -25.13 27.30
CA ARG A 613 -18.77 -25.99 28.33
C ARG A 613 -19.15 -25.30 29.65
N GLN A 614 -19.12 -23.97 29.72
CA GLN A 614 -19.49 -23.22 30.91
C GLN A 614 -21.01 -23.27 31.11
N VAL A 615 -21.45 -23.90 32.20
CA VAL A 615 -22.88 -24.16 32.48
C VAL A 615 -23.71 -22.87 32.50
N GLY A 616 -23.17 -21.79 33.07
CA GLY A 616 -23.85 -20.50 33.10
C GLY A 616 -24.09 -19.92 31.72
N ILE A 617 -23.10 -19.99 30.82
CA ILE A 617 -23.21 -19.48 29.44
C ILE A 617 -24.19 -20.35 28.63
N LEU A 618 -24.10 -21.67 28.75
CA LEU A 618 -25.01 -22.61 28.08
C LEU A 618 -26.48 -22.40 28.50
N ALA A 619 -26.74 -22.20 29.79
CA ALA A 619 -28.09 -21.94 30.31
C ALA A 619 -28.64 -20.61 29.76
N ARG A 620 -27.79 -19.58 29.66
CA ARG A 620 -28.16 -18.29 29.06
C ARG A 620 -28.47 -18.44 27.58
N LEU A 621 -27.60 -19.08 26.79
CA LEU A 621 -27.82 -19.34 25.37
C LEU A 621 -29.18 -20.03 25.14
N TYR A 622 -29.52 -21.01 25.97
CA TYR A 622 -30.82 -21.67 25.90
C TYR A 622 -31.98 -20.72 26.27
N GLY A 623 -31.82 -19.89 27.29
CA GLY A 623 -32.80 -18.85 27.66
C GLY A 623 -33.08 -17.87 26.52
N VAL A 624 -32.04 -17.43 25.79
CA VAL A 624 -32.18 -16.59 24.58
C VAL A 624 -32.97 -17.32 23.50
N ALA A 625 -32.65 -18.60 23.25
CA ALA A 625 -33.37 -19.40 22.27
C ALA A 625 -34.86 -19.62 22.63
N CYS A 626 -35.19 -19.72 23.92
CA CYS A 626 -36.59 -19.76 24.37
C CYS A 626 -37.31 -18.45 24.05
N LEU A 627 -36.76 -17.30 24.45
CA LEU A 627 -37.34 -15.99 24.17
C LEU A 627 -37.50 -15.74 22.66
N TRP A 628 -36.50 -16.10 21.87
CA TRP A 628 -36.55 -16.01 20.41
C TRP A 628 -37.63 -16.91 19.79
N ALA A 629 -37.83 -18.12 20.30
CA ALA A 629 -38.88 -19.02 19.83
C ALA A 629 -40.29 -18.55 20.26
N ASP A 630 -40.41 -17.94 21.44
CA ASP A 630 -41.69 -17.45 21.96
C ASP A 630 -42.16 -16.15 21.29
N THR A 631 -41.24 -15.42 20.65
CA THR A 631 -41.56 -14.23 19.82
C THR A 631 -41.92 -14.58 18.37
N ALA A 632 -42.01 -15.87 18.02
CA ALA A 632 -42.37 -16.31 16.68
C ALA A 632 -43.84 -15.98 16.36
N ASP A 633 -44.11 -15.62 15.10
CA ASP A 633 -45.47 -15.60 14.59
C ASP A 633 -45.96 -17.02 14.25
N THR A 634 -47.24 -17.16 13.93
CA THR A 634 -47.84 -18.45 13.58
C THR A 634 -47.14 -19.15 12.41
N SER A 635 -46.53 -18.37 11.50
CA SER A 635 -45.87 -18.89 10.29
C SER A 635 -44.47 -19.45 10.56
N THR A 636 -43.73 -18.90 11.53
CA THR A 636 -42.34 -19.31 11.85
C THR A 636 -42.21 -20.16 13.11
N TYR A 637 -43.26 -20.27 13.93
CA TYR A 637 -43.25 -20.98 15.22
C TYR A 637 -42.69 -22.41 15.14
N GLN A 638 -43.11 -23.20 14.15
CA GLN A 638 -42.64 -24.59 14.00
C GLN A 638 -41.13 -24.66 13.72
N ALA A 639 -40.61 -23.81 12.84
CA ALA A 639 -39.19 -23.76 12.52
C ALA A 639 -38.36 -23.33 13.74
N ARG A 640 -38.79 -22.27 14.45
CA ARG A 640 -38.07 -21.79 15.64
C ARG A 640 -38.10 -22.79 16.80
N SER A 641 -39.24 -23.44 17.03
CA SER A 641 -39.36 -24.51 18.04
C SER A 641 -38.45 -25.71 17.72
N HIS A 642 -38.34 -26.08 16.45
CA HIS A 642 -37.41 -27.13 16.01
C HIS A 642 -35.94 -26.78 16.31
N ILE A 643 -35.51 -25.56 15.97
CA ILE A 643 -34.16 -25.07 16.27
C ILE A 643 -33.88 -25.08 17.79
N ARG A 644 -34.83 -24.60 18.60
CA ARG A 644 -34.71 -24.62 20.07
C ARG A 644 -34.49 -26.03 20.61
N VAL A 645 -35.25 -27.02 20.13
CA VAL A 645 -35.11 -28.42 20.56
C VAL A 645 -33.77 -29.02 20.13
N GLN A 646 -33.30 -28.73 18.91
CA GLN A 646 -31.99 -29.19 18.45
C GLN A 646 -30.85 -28.58 19.27
N LEU A 647 -30.93 -27.28 19.58
CA LEU A 647 -29.95 -26.60 20.43
C LEU A 647 -29.89 -27.25 21.82
N LEU A 648 -31.03 -27.54 22.46
CA LEU A 648 -31.07 -28.21 23.76
C LEU A 648 -30.36 -29.59 23.73
N ARG A 649 -30.55 -30.38 22.67
CA ARG A 649 -29.87 -31.67 22.49
C ARG A 649 -28.35 -31.51 22.39
N LYS A 650 -27.88 -30.50 21.64
CA LYS A 650 -26.44 -30.21 21.53
C LYS A 650 -25.85 -29.74 22.86
N ILE A 651 -26.57 -28.90 23.61
CA ILE A 651 -26.17 -28.48 24.96
C ILE A 651 -26.04 -29.69 25.90
N HIS A 652 -27.01 -30.61 25.89
CA HIS A 652 -26.93 -31.84 26.71
C HIS A 652 -25.71 -32.70 26.33
N THR A 653 -25.43 -32.84 25.04
CA THR A 653 -24.28 -33.60 24.53
C THR A 653 -22.94 -32.97 24.94
N ALA A 654 -22.85 -31.64 24.88
CA ALA A 654 -21.65 -30.91 25.31
C ALA A 654 -21.40 -31.07 26.82
N ARG A 655 -22.46 -31.18 27.63
CA ARG A 655 -22.38 -31.41 29.09
C ARG A 655 -22.04 -32.85 29.46
N SER A 656 -22.53 -33.86 28.74
CA SER A 656 -22.31 -35.27 29.08
C SER A 656 -20.87 -35.74 28.84
N ARG A 657 -20.14 -35.11 27.92
CA ARG A 657 -18.71 -35.37 27.65
C ARG A 657 -17.75 -34.90 28.77
N VAL A 658 -18.27 -34.40 29.90
CA VAL A 658 -17.50 -33.97 31.08
C VAL A 658 -17.56 -35.01 32.22
N ALA A 659 -18.47 -35.99 32.13
CA ALA A 659 -18.68 -37.01 33.16
C ALA A 659 -17.88 -38.32 32.93
N HIS A 660 -16.98 -38.31 31.95
CA HIS A 660 -15.96 -39.31 31.65
C HIS A 660 -14.63 -38.59 31.47
#